data_AF-A0A139HEA2-F1
#
_entry.id   AF-A0A139HEA2-F1
#
_cell.length_a   1.000
_cell.length_b   1.000
_cell.length_c   1.000
_cell.angle_alpha   90.00
_cell.angle_beta   90.00
_cell.angle_gamma   90.00
#
_symmetry.space_group_name_H-M   'P 1'
#
loop_
_entity.id
_entity.type
_entity.pdbx_description
1 polymer ?
#
loop_
_entity_poly.entity_id
_entity_poly.type
_entity_poly.pdbx_seq_one_letter_code
_entity_poly.pdbx_strand_id
1 'polypeptide(L)'
;MNVRGNCGFYDGASSACLIFGLEHRVVIGCRVVQLGVIGVFQPLACTRTSRNEATGRMHVSLRVPCDSKLFISPVTTPSLLPLITIMLSRKQIIRIDGVRSGCRSPESTKRPPKDLKIELRPLSAEDAASCYALELTTFAPSERATLEKYQYRLRESGDLSLGMFIAVEESSEEYWELVGQISATRTADHAVTNEAVDIPKHSSAVGSKVGHVPTGRTVCLHTLAISPKWQRTGLGRQLMAAYLERLEDFPTVDQVALIARAHLVPYYESFGFENRGTSECWAKIPGMPVRLAACEPCRLSKVSCDHAKPVCGRCQDAHRGESCQYRERPFKRRRTLPPDNEDQDHAEVSFDPETPIPTTTPTSRAYPNSGYLGSTSHTAIFEHLTASSGDNTPAAFNAELPGEDFDCRVDASQIMQEAAFIKKIPNAFQVSTCVRMVNAWIATGTNIALAGCLVGPCTKAIDQLLHRGNLSAADVSKMLFTSSCRPWIVTGSTTFDQFCSQITGDETCWESLGLFFVAVTRAATDFDCFETMFSTREERRKLQRLALSYADHCLEVALSLDCMYDFLLLLQYENFIAHSMIDGDQSYNSWRRLGDVASSLFALGYHEQADLDPDCPPFLQNLRRAAFARAYSADKNVSIFLGRPPRISQKYCQIERVITDLGMAAIGTVSTHQNVPTSSMGQSFDYILETWWTASCATLKEQVLDLTKNLDSQTKADKAQDISARALTLWHSLPTPHRLESPLYLCNSRSPVERDFLVSAKLNHLHILFLLEVTLLPRASDPGIELVKTSAKMLHVAAEAIVMKQHLANSGTGLVWKIAYYSLPAAGIICLSLLNRSIAMSEGETSISQVIQDLSVLVAHLESGVLIDHGEPNYALLSGATATVKGILGRVLTPFAKELHHTTHRSTAPTDVLGTADLDPWLASTAEQNALENFELDFWLHLSEHPELVGNATATA
;
A
#
# COMPACT_ATOMS: atom_id res chain seq x y z
N MET A 1 -10.16 31.36 55.65
CA MET A 1 -11.54 30.92 55.96
C MET A 1 -12.50 31.50 54.94
N ASN A 2 -13.67 30.88 54.82
CA ASN A 2 -14.63 30.96 53.72
C ASN A 2 -15.34 32.34 53.53
N VAL A 3 -15.89 32.56 52.31
CA VAL A 3 -17.10 33.35 51.95
C VAL A 3 -17.00 34.85 51.49
N ARG A 4 -17.70 35.12 50.37
CA ARG A 4 -18.08 36.41 49.67
C ARG A 4 -16.98 37.18 48.93
N GLY A 5 -17.23 37.86 47.80
CA GLY A 5 -18.42 37.92 46.93
C GLY A 5 -18.89 39.33 46.54
N ASN A 6 -18.82 39.64 45.23
CA ASN A 6 -19.48 40.71 44.45
C ASN A 6 -19.05 42.20 44.51
N CYS A 7 -18.80 42.74 43.29
CA CYS A 7 -19.19 44.05 42.69
C CYS A 7 -18.72 45.39 43.31
N GLY A 8 -18.47 46.46 42.52
CA GLY A 8 -18.60 46.64 41.06
C GLY A 8 -18.36 48.12 40.63
N PHE A 9 -18.94 48.54 39.48
CA PHE A 9 -18.91 49.89 38.83
C PHE A 9 -17.63 50.27 38.04
N TYR A 10 -17.66 51.05 36.93
CA TYR A 10 -18.70 51.88 36.29
C TYR A 10 -18.69 51.80 34.73
N ASP A 11 -19.75 52.33 34.10
CA ASP A 11 -20.16 52.42 32.67
C ASP A 11 -19.13 52.75 31.55
N GLY A 12 -19.52 52.47 30.29
CA GLY A 12 -19.67 53.58 29.31
C GLY A 12 -19.03 53.54 27.91
N ALA A 13 -19.71 52.94 26.93
CA ALA A 13 -19.84 53.33 25.49
C ALA A 13 -18.68 53.95 24.64
N SER A 14 -18.27 53.21 23.60
CA SER A 14 -18.13 53.55 22.16
C SER A 14 -17.64 54.95 21.66
N SER A 15 -16.58 54.99 20.82
CA SER A 15 -16.66 55.29 19.35
C SER A 15 -15.34 55.71 18.64
N ALA A 16 -15.15 55.18 17.43
CA ALA A 16 -14.59 55.79 16.19
C ALA A 16 -13.15 56.39 16.06
N CYS A 17 -12.41 55.81 15.10
CA CYS A 17 -11.62 56.43 14.00
C CYS A 17 -10.40 57.38 14.17
N LEU A 18 -9.29 56.91 13.56
CA LEU A 18 -8.43 57.59 12.54
C LEU A 18 -7.22 58.50 12.93
N ILE A 19 -6.12 58.21 12.20
CA ILE A 19 -5.15 59.13 11.54
C ILE A 19 -3.77 59.48 12.18
N PHE A 20 -2.73 58.93 11.51
CA PHE A 20 -1.37 59.42 11.19
C PHE A 20 -0.23 59.62 12.23
N GLY A 21 0.92 59.02 11.86
CA GLY A 21 2.27 59.60 11.98
C GLY A 21 3.13 59.11 13.17
N LEU A 22 4.46 59.01 13.07
CA LEU A 22 5.37 59.20 11.92
C LEU A 22 6.70 58.43 12.13
N GLU A 23 7.45 58.33 11.03
CA GLU A 23 8.67 57.57 10.76
C GLU A 23 9.89 57.77 11.70
N HIS A 24 10.84 56.82 11.62
CA HIS A 24 12.16 57.16 11.07
C HIS A 24 12.84 55.97 10.34
N ARG A 25 13.37 56.23 9.14
CA ARG A 25 14.16 55.29 8.32
C ARG A 25 15.66 55.45 8.58
N VAL A 26 16.43 54.36 8.39
CA VAL A 26 17.82 54.41 7.89
C VAL A 26 18.04 53.25 6.90
N VAL A 27 18.75 53.50 5.78
CA VAL A 27 19.06 52.54 4.72
C VAL A 27 20.56 52.61 4.36
N ILE A 28 21.33 51.55 4.66
CA ILE A 28 22.72 51.24 4.20
C ILE A 28 22.92 49.70 4.30
N GLY A 29 23.64 48.96 3.45
CA GLY A 29 24.24 49.31 2.15
C GLY A 29 25.50 48.49 1.75
N CYS A 30 25.31 47.35 1.05
CA CYS A 30 26.31 46.58 0.27
C CYS A 30 27.55 45.89 0.94
N ARG A 31 27.73 44.61 0.56
CA ARG A 31 28.98 43.84 0.26
C ARG A 31 30.01 43.43 1.34
N VAL A 32 30.15 42.09 1.47
CA VAL A 32 31.36 41.22 1.45
C VAL A 32 32.64 41.62 2.22
N VAL A 33 33.11 40.72 3.12
CA VAL A 33 34.48 40.13 3.26
C VAL A 33 34.80 39.72 4.72
N GLN A 34 34.95 38.39 4.93
CA GLN A 34 35.97 37.61 5.68
C GLN A 34 36.67 38.10 6.99
N LEU A 35 37.05 37.10 7.83
CA LEU A 35 37.79 37.13 9.12
C LEU A 35 36.92 37.56 10.32
N GLY A 36 36.88 36.93 11.50
CA GLY A 36 37.76 35.99 12.23
C GLY A 36 37.81 36.50 13.69
N VAL A 37 37.69 35.70 14.77
CA VAL A 37 38.82 35.11 15.54
C VAL A 37 38.32 34.69 16.96
N ILE A 38 38.66 33.46 17.43
CA ILE A 38 38.79 32.94 18.85
C ILE A 38 37.55 33.06 19.80
N GLY A 39 37.20 32.10 20.68
CA GLY A 39 37.71 30.78 21.13
C GLY A 39 36.84 30.32 22.33
N VAL A 40 37.07 29.26 23.13
CA VAL A 40 38.11 28.21 23.27
C VAL A 40 37.44 26.97 23.89
N PHE A 41 37.80 25.75 23.49
CA PHE A 41 37.57 24.51 24.26
C PHE A 41 38.87 23.69 24.29
N GLN A 42 39.25 23.16 25.46
CA GLN A 42 40.45 22.32 25.63
C GLN A 42 40.09 20.82 25.73
N PRO A 43 40.78 19.95 24.98
CA PRO A 43 40.87 18.52 25.27
C PRO A 43 42.30 18.09 25.69
N LEU A 44 42.42 16.97 26.40
CA LEU A 44 43.71 16.35 26.75
C LEU A 44 43.68 14.82 26.53
N ALA A 45 44.21 14.38 25.39
CA ALA A 45 44.87 13.08 25.22
C ALA A 45 45.82 13.17 24.02
N CYS A 46 47.06 12.67 24.16
CA CYS A 46 48.15 12.99 23.24
C CYS A 46 48.48 11.84 22.28
N THR A 47 48.52 12.13 20.98
CA THR A 47 49.19 11.28 19.96
C THR A 47 50.22 12.10 19.21
N ARG A 48 51.45 11.58 19.10
CA ARG A 48 52.63 12.30 18.61
C ARG A 48 53.04 11.76 17.24
N THR A 49 52.89 12.55 16.18
CA THR A 49 53.39 12.22 14.83
C THR A 49 54.58 13.11 14.48
N SER A 50 55.78 12.52 14.34
CA SER A 50 56.97 13.22 13.82
C SER A 50 57.08 13.03 12.31
N ARG A 51 57.14 14.12 11.55
CA ARG A 51 57.38 14.12 10.10
C ARG A 51 58.89 14.26 9.84
N ASN A 52 59.44 13.50 8.91
CA ASN A 52 60.84 13.62 8.50
C ASN A 52 60.90 14.22 7.08
N GLU A 53 61.47 15.41 6.93
CA GLU A 53 61.27 16.30 5.77
C GLU A 53 62.20 15.99 4.58
N ALA A 54 62.20 14.75 4.11
CA ALA A 54 62.96 14.35 2.90
C ALA A 54 62.21 13.45 1.91
N THR A 55 61.15 12.74 2.32
CA THR A 55 60.53 11.69 1.46
C THR A 55 58.99 11.61 1.47
N GLY A 56 58.30 12.55 2.14
CA GLY A 56 56.87 12.81 1.88
C GLY A 56 55.84 11.73 2.23
N ARG A 57 56.19 10.66 2.95
CA ARG A 57 55.23 9.64 3.45
C ARG A 57 54.99 9.75 4.95
N MET A 58 53.76 9.44 5.37
CA MET A 58 53.31 9.47 6.77
C MET A 58 52.97 8.03 7.20
N HIS A 59 53.51 7.58 8.34
CA HIS A 59 53.19 6.29 8.96
C HIS A 59 52.57 6.55 10.33
N VAL A 60 51.45 5.88 10.62
CA VAL A 60 50.82 5.83 11.95
C VAL A 60 50.89 4.39 12.43
N SER A 61 51.25 4.19 13.70
CA SER A 61 51.29 2.89 14.36
C SER A 61 50.61 2.99 15.71
N LEU A 62 49.67 2.09 15.99
CA LEU A 62 48.91 2.02 17.24
C LEU A 62 49.32 0.75 18.00
N ARG A 63 49.77 0.92 19.25
CA ARG A 63 49.90 -0.17 20.23
C ARG A 63 48.74 -0.10 21.21
N VAL A 64 48.13 -1.26 21.47
CA VAL A 64 47.15 -1.44 22.55
C VAL A 64 47.86 -2.00 23.79
N PRO A 65 47.74 -1.39 24.97
CA PRO A 65 48.13 -2.02 26.23
C PRO A 65 46.98 -2.84 26.82
N CYS A 66 47.29 -4.03 27.33
CA CYS A 66 46.40 -4.88 28.12
C CYS A 66 46.40 -4.52 29.62
N ASP A 67 45.57 -5.26 30.36
CA ASP A 67 45.51 -5.42 31.81
C ASP A 67 44.72 -4.39 32.65
N SER A 68 43.60 -4.87 33.20
CA SER A 68 43.22 -4.66 34.60
C SER A 68 42.32 -5.81 35.08
N LYS A 69 42.55 -6.27 36.32
CA LYS A 69 42.09 -7.58 36.83
C LYS A 69 40.79 -7.49 37.62
N LEU A 70 40.00 -8.58 37.59
CA LEU A 70 38.89 -8.83 38.51
C LEU A 70 39.35 -8.88 39.98
N PHE A 71 38.47 -8.45 40.88
CA PHE A 71 38.39 -8.94 42.25
C PHE A 71 36.92 -9.12 42.65
N ILE A 72 36.53 -10.36 43.00
CA ILE A 72 35.28 -10.69 43.67
C ILE A 72 35.63 -11.60 44.85
N SER A 73 35.07 -11.33 46.03
CA SER A 73 35.28 -12.14 47.24
C SER A 73 34.14 -13.16 47.42
N PRO A 74 34.38 -14.38 47.93
CA PRO A 74 33.41 -15.48 47.85
C PRO A 74 32.63 -15.73 49.15
N VAL A 75 31.38 -16.19 49.02
CA VAL A 75 30.71 -17.00 50.06
C VAL A 75 29.99 -18.19 49.42
N THR A 76 30.47 -19.37 49.76
CA THR A 76 29.95 -20.73 49.46
C THR A 76 28.77 -21.08 50.41
N THR A 77 27.84 -22.03 50.21
CA THR A 77 27.88 -23.41 49.66
C THR A 77 26.44 -23.82 49.13
N PRO A 78 25.95 -25.11 49.01
CA PRO A 78 25.43 -25.58 47.71
C PRO A 78 24.06 -26.33 47.68
N SER A 79 23.45 -26.51 46.50
CA SER A 79 22.71 -27.75 46.16
C SER A 79 22.30 -27.89 44.68
N LEU A 80 22.79 -28.98 44.08
CA LEU A 80 22.14 -29.84 43.07
C LEU A 80 21.55 -29.25 41.76
N LEU A 81 22.36 -29.35 40.72
CA LEU A 81 21.98 -29.70 39.33
C LEU A 81 21.02 -30.91 39.26
N PRO A 82 20.23 -31.11 38.16
CA PRO A 82 20.74 -31.03 36.78
C PRO A 82 19.87 -30.29 35.74
N LEU A 83 20.47 -29.34 35.02
CA LEU A 83 19.98 -28.86 33.71
C LEU A 83 21.11 -28.31 32.80
N ILE A 84 22.31 -28.90 32.85
CA ILE A 84 23.39 -28.62 31.88
C ILE A 84 23.35 -29.67 30.75
N THR A 85 22.45 -29.47 29.78
CA THR A 85 22.53 -30.11 28.46
C THR A 85 21.99 -29.24 27.30
N ILE A 86 21.68 -27.95 27.53
CA ILE A 86 21.22 -27.03 26.46
C ILE A 86 21.89 -25.65 26.61
N MET A 87 23.23 -25.58 26.52
CA MET A 87 23.98 -24.30 26.43
C MET A 87 25.33 -24.42 25.69
N LEU A 88 25.44 -25.28 24.67
CA LEU A 88 26.64 -25.37 23.81
C LEU A 88 26.31 -25.56 22.31
N SER A 89 25.41 -24.76 21.76
CA SER A 89 25.44 -24.48 20.31
C SER A 89 26.54 -23.45 20.04
N ARG A 90 27.62 -23.88 19.39
CA ARG A 90 28.78 -23.02 19.09
C ARG A 90 28.36 -21.88 18.16
N LYS A 91 28.54 -20.62 18.59
CA LYS A 91 28.65 -19.49 17.65
C LYS A 91 29.96 -19.63 16.89
N GLN A 92 29.92 -20.27 15.73
CA GLN A 92 31.09 -20.48 14.89
C GLN A 92 31.23 -19.31 13.90
N ILE A 93 31.83 -18.22 14.37
CA ILE A 93 32.20 -17.09 13.51
C ILE A 93 33.39 -17.54 12.63
N ILE A 94 33.10 -18.00 11.41
CA ILE A 94 34.14 -18.37 10.44
C ILE A 94 34.63 -17.10 9.74
N ARG A 95 35.79 -16.58 10.16
CA ARG A 95 36.56 -15.63 9.33
C ARG A 95 37.26 -16.41 8.22
N ILE A 96 36.79 -16.25 6.99
CA ILE A 96 37.39 -16.87 5.80
C ILE A 96 38.41 -15.90 5.21
N ASP A 97 39.70 -16.14 5.46
CA ASP A 97 40.77 -15.52 4.68
C ASP A 97 40.82 -16.12 3.26
N GLY A 98 41.08 -15.26 2.26
CA GLY A 98 40.72 -15.52 0.86
C GLY A 98 41.30 -16.79 0.23
N VAL A 99 40.42 -17.67 -0.24
CA VAL A 99 40.76 -18.85 -1.05
C VAL A 99 41.38 -18.41 -2.38
N ARG A 100 42.64 -18.83 -2.61
CA ARG A 100 43.27 -18.77 -3.93
C ARG A 100 42.79 -19.95 -4.79
N SER A 101 41.95 -19.70 -5.78
CA SER A 101 41.71 -20.64 -6.88
C SER A 101 42.10 -20.02 -8.21
N GLY A 102 43.08 -20.60 -8.89
CA GLY A 102 43.51 -20.19 -10.22
C GLY A 102 42.83 -21.00 -11.31
N CYS A 103 41.91 -20.38 -12.04
CA CYS A 103 41.50 -20.75 -13.39
C CYS A 103 41.05 -19.47 -14.11
N ARG A 104 41.46 -19.25 -15.36
CA ARG A 104 41.12 -18.05 -16.14
C ARG A 104 39.99 -18.36 -17.11
N SER A 105 38.89 -17.63 -17.01
CA SER A 105 37.97 -17.35 -18.12
C SER A 105 37.61 -15.85 -18.12
N PRO A 106 37.27 -15.24 -19.26
CA PRO A 106 37.15 -13.78 -19.36
C PRO A 106 35.68 -13.31 -19.37
N GLU A 107 35.16 -12.86 -18.23
CA GLU A 107 33.94 -12.03 -18.21
C GLU A 107 33.81 -11.25 -16.88
N SER A 108 33.01 -10.17 -16.88
CA SER A 108 33.06 -9.09 -15.88
C SER A 108 32.53 -9.48 -14.50
N THR A 109 33.42 -9.97 -13.63
CA THR A 109 33.10 -10.20 -12.21
C THR A 109 32.97 -8.87 -11.44
N LYS A 110 31.74 -8.51 -11.03
CA LYS A 110 31.52 -7.58 -9.91
C LYS A 110 32.12 -8.21 -8.66
N ARG A 111 33.33 -7.83 -8.24
CA ARG A 111 33.89 -8.35 -6.99
C ARG A 111 33.07 -7.80 -5.80
N PRO A 112 32.81 -8.61 -4.76
CA PRO A 112 32.19 -8.09 -3.54
C PRO A 112 33.12 -7.02 -2.92
N PRO A 113 32.58 -5.96 -2.30
CA PRO A 113 33.33 -5.05 -1.45
C PRO A 113 34.24 -5.82 -0.48
N LYS A 114 35.49 -5.37 -0.33
CA LYS A 114 36.53 -6.12 0.40
C LYS A 114 36.28 -6.24 1.91
N ASP A 115 35.38 -5.43 2.45
CA ASP A 115 35.16 -5.24 3.88
C ASP A 115 33.75 -5.70 4.34
N LEU A 116 33.08 -6.54 3.54
CA LEU A 116 31.78 -7.11 3.88
C LEU A 116 31.84 -8.08 5.06
N LYS A 117 31.17 -7.74 6.16
CA LYS A 117 30.87 -8.66 7.25
C LYS A 117 29.76 -9.62 6.79
N ILE A 118 30.07 -10.90 6.69
CA ILE A 118 29.12 -11.96 6.29
C ILE A 118 28.99 -12.96 7.45
N GLU A 119 27.76 -13.30 7.82
CA GLU A 119 27.44 -14.39 8.75
C GLU A 119 26.71 -15.50 7.98
N LEU A 120 27.17 -16.75 8.17
CA LEU A 120 26.47 -17.94 7.71
C LEU A 120 25.86 -18.63 8.93
N ARG A 121 24.54 -18.80 8.96
CA ARG A 121 23.86 -19.50 10.06
C ARG A 121 22.69 -20.36 9.56
N PRO A 122 22.30 -21.41 10.29
CA PRO A 122 21.09 -22.16 9.99
C PRO A 122 19.85 -21.26 9.97
N LEU A 123 18.88 -21.60 9.13
CA LEU A 123 17.61 -20.89 9.04
C LEU A 123 16.62 -21.46 10.06
N SER A 124 15.90 -20.60 10.77
CA SER A 124 14.86 -20.99 11.72
C SER A 124 13.46 -20.76 11.14
N ALA A 125 12.42 -21.21 11.83
CA ALA A 125 11.03 -20.88 11.46
C ALA A 125 10.74 -19.37 11.46
N GLU A 126 11.50 -18.56 12.20
CA GLU A 126 11.37 -17.10 12.24
C GLU A 126 11.89 -16.46 10.93
N ASP A 127 12.88 -17.08 10.28
CA ASP A 127 13.43 -16.61 9.01
C ASP A 127 12.48 -16.85 7.82
N ALA A 128 11.37 -17.60 7.99
CA ALA A 128 10.47 -18.02 6.91
C ALA A 128 9.92 -16.85 6.09
N ALA A 129 9.61 -15.71 6.73
CA ALA A 129 9.14 -14.51 6.05
C ALA A 129 10.24 -13.88 5.17
N SER A 130 11.48 -13.77 5.69
CA SER A 130 12.63 -13.25 4.95
C SER A 130 13.04 -14.18 3.80
N CYS A 131 12.96 -15.50 4.01
CA CYS A 131 13.22 -16.52 3.00
C CYS A 131 12.21 -16.44 1.84
N TYR A 132 10.92 -16.29 2.16
CA TYR A 132 9.87 -16.08 1.18
C TYR A 132 10.02 -14.75 0.43
N ALA A 133 10.34 -13.65 1.13
CA ALA A 133 10.60 -12.35 0.52
C ALA A 133 11.80 -12.39 -0.46
N LEU A 134 12.87 -13.11 -0.09
CA LEU A 134 14.02 -13.32 -0.95
C LEU A 134 13.66 -14.15 -2.19
N GLU A 135 12.81 -15.16 -2.07
CA GLU A 135 12.37 -15.98 -3.22
C GLU A 135 11.45 -15.20 -4.19
N LEU A 136 10.58 -14.33 -3.67
CA LEU A 136 9.74 -13.42 -4.48
C LEU A 136 10.56 -12.54 -5.45
N THR A 137 11.77 -12.14 -5.05
CA THR A 137 12.67 -11.30 -5.88
C THR A 137 13.60 -12.09 -6.80
N THR A 138 13.66 -13.42 -6.67
CA THR A 138 14.69 -14.24 -7.36
C THR A 138 14.14 -15.31 -8.30
N PHE A 139 12.88 -15.74 -8.15
CA PHE A 139 12.24 -16.76 -9.00
C PHE A 139 10.98 -16.26 -9.71
N ALA A 140 10.61 -16.90 -10.82
CA ALA A 140 9.35 -16.62 -11.53
C ALA A 140 8.14 -17.16 -10.73
N PRO A 141 6.93 -16.57 -10.84
CA PRO A 141 5.77 -16.93 -10.01
C PRO A 141 5.42 -18.43 -9.97
N SER A 142 5.64 -19.16 -11.08
CA SER A 142 5.38 -20.60 -11.20
C SER A 142 6.40 -21.52 -10.50
N GLU A 143 7.52 -20.98 -10.02
CA GLU A 143 8.63 -21.74 -9.42
C GLU A 143 8.81 -21.46 -7.92
N ARG A 144 8.08 -20.48 -7.37
CA ARG A 144 8.19 -20.06 -5.97
C ARG A 144 7.53 -21.06 -5.02
N ALA A 145 8.15 -21.28 -3.86
CA ALA A 145 7.48 -21.86 -2.72
C ALA A 145 6.50 -20.86 -2.08
N THR A 146 5.42 -21.36 -1.49
CA THR A 146 4.52 -20.54 -0.67
C THR A 146 5.14 -20.25 0.70
N LEU A 147 4.67 -19.20 1.38
CA LEU A 147 5.08 -18.92 2.76
C LEU A 147 4.82 -20.13 3.69
N GLU A 148 3.71 -20.85 3.49
CA GLU A 148 3.38 -22.09 4.20
C GLU A 148 4.46 -23.18 3.99
N LYS A 149 4.97 -23.33 2.76
CA LYS A 149 6.08 -24.24 2.47
C LYS A 149 7.36 -23.86 3.21
N TYR A 150 7.68 -22.56 3.35
CA TYR A 150 8.81 -22.13 4.17
C TYR A 150 8.59 -22.36 5.66
N GLN A 151 7.41 -22.00 6.20
CA GLN A 151 7.05 -22.24 7.60
C GLN A 151 7.11 -23.72 7.96
N TYR A 152 6.71 -24.61 7.06
CA TYR A 152 6.89 -26.06 7.21
C TYR A 152 8.36 -26.46 7.13
N ARG A 153 9.06 -26.17 6.03
CA ARG A 153 10.44 -26.62 5.79
C ARG A 153 11.44 -26.15 6.85
N LEU A 154 11.31 -24.92 7.35
CA LEU A 154 12.22 -24.37 8.35
C LEU A 154 11.87 -24.77 9.79
N ARG A 155 10.62 -25.20 10.04
CA ARG A 155 10.23 -25.83 11.31
C ARG A 155 10.70 -27.28 11.39
N GLU A 156 10.51 -28.06 10.34
CA GLU A 156 10.88 -29.48 10.33
C GLU A 156 12.36 -29.73 9.99
N SER A 157 13.01 -28.84 9.22
CA SER A 157 14.43 -28.97 8.81
C SER A 157 15.15 -27.65 8.55
N GLY A 158 15.01 -26.72 9.49
CA GLY A 158 15.81 -25.49 9.51
C GLY A 158 17.31 -25.72 9.74
N ASP A 159 17.68 -26.79 10.46
CA ASP A 159 19.07 -27.21 10.72
C ASP A 159 19.85 -27.58 9.45
N LEU A 160 19.14 -28.16 8.46
CA LEU A 160 19.59 -28.50 7.11
C LEU A 160 19.46 -27.36 6.09
N SER A 161 18.93 -26.21 6.50
CA SER A 161 18.76 -25.02 5.67
C SER A 161 19.76 -23.94 6.11
N LEU A 162 20.32 -23.16 5.19
CA LEU A 162 21.44 -22.24 5.46
C LEU A 162 21.17 -20.83 4.91
N GLY A 163 21.30 -19.83 5.77
CA GLY A 163 21.17 -18.42 5.41
C GLY A 163 22.53 -17.73 5.35
N MET A 164 22.68 -16.82 4.39
CA MET A 164 23.77 -15.88 4.28
C MET A 164 23.26 -14.49 4.62
N PHE A 165 23.81 -13.93 5.69
CA PHE A 165 23.47 -12.61 6.20
C PHE A 165 24.63 -11.65 6.00
N ILE A 166 24.33 -10.39 5.68
CA ILE A 166 25.32 -9.30 5.60
C ILE A 166 24.98 -8.27 6.68
N ALA A 167 26.00 -7.77 7.39
CA ALA A 167 25.80 -6.68 8.32
C ALA A 167 25.56 -5.37 7.56
N VAL A 168 24.52 -4.64 7.96
CA VAL A 168 24.17 -3.32 7.45
C VAL A 168 24.33 -2.33 8.59
N GLU A 169 25.13 -1.28 8.35
CA GLU A 169 25.36 -0.19 9.30
C GLU A 169 24.45 0.99 8.92
N GLU A 170 23.33 1.13 9.62
CA GLU A 170 22.44 2.31 9.55
C GLU A 170 22.27 2.91 10.94
N SER A 171 22.32 4.24 11.05
CA SER A 171 21.92 4.99 12.26
C SER A 171 22.56 4.56 13.59
N SER A 172 23.81 4.06 13.57
CA SER A 172 24.59 3.62 14.74
C SER A 172 24.21 2.26 15.35
N GLU A 173 23.31 1.49 14.73
CA GLU A 173 23.04 0.10 15.08
C GLU A 173 23.41 -0.85 13.93
N GLU A 174 23.91 -2.04 14.26
CA GLU A 174 24.36 -3.04 13.29
C GLU A 174 23.33 -4.18 13.22
N TYR A 175 22.62 -4.30 12.09
CA TYR A 175 21.65 -5.36 11.85
C TYR A 175 22.05 -6.28 10.69
N TRP A 176 21.46 -7.48 10.62
CA TRP A 176 21.84 -8.53 9.68
C TRP A 176 20.75 -8.78 8.64
N GLU A 177 21.00 -8.42 7.38
CA GLU A 177 20.10 -8.62 6.23
C GLU A 177 20.31 -10.01 5.61
N LEU A 178 19.25 -10.81 5.41
CA LEU A 178 19.32 -12.08 4.67
C LEU A 178 19.48 -11.81 3.17
N VAL A 179 20.68 -12.01 2.64
CA VAL A 179 21.03 -11.75 1.22
C VAL A 179 21.11 -13.01 0.37
N GLY A 180 21.15 -14.19 1.00
CA GLY A 180 21.23 -15.48 0.33
C GLY A 180 20.63 -16.60 1.17
N GLN A 181 20.03 -17.60 0.54
CA GLN A 181 19.44 -18.75 1.22
C GLN A 181 19.65 -20.07 0.46
N ILE A 182 19.74 -21.15 1.23
CA ILE A 182 19.50 -22.51 0.79
C ILE A 182 18.42 -23.12 1.67
N SER A 183 17.32 -23.58 1.06
CA SER A 183 16.24 -24.31 1.74
C SER A 183 16.23 -25.76 1.29
N ALA A 184 16.22 -26.69 2.26
CA ALA A 184 16.31 -28.12 2.00
C ALA A 184 15.41 -28.96 2.92
N THR A 185 15.07 -30.17 2.47
CA THR A 185 14.45 -31.23 3.28
C THR A 185 15.16 -32.56 3.06
N ARG A 186 14.81 -33.59 3.83
CA ARG A 186 15.26 -34.96 3.60
C ARG A 186 14.16 -35.76 2.89
N THR A 187 14.54 -36.68 2.01
CA THR A 187 13.64 -37.65 1.39
C THR A 187 14.17 -39.08 1.52
N ALA A 188 13.26 -40.05 1.47
CA ALA A 188 13.59 -41.48 1.36
C ALA A 188 13.94 -41.91 -0.08
N ASP A 189 13.60 -41.10 -1.10
CA ASP A 189 13.90 -41.41 -2.50
C ASP A 189 15.34 -40.97 -2.87
N HIS A 190 15.85 -41.42 -4.03
CA HIS A 190 17.21 -41.06 -4.48
C HIS A 190 17.28 -39.76 -5.29
N ALA A 191 16.14 -39.15 -5.62
CA ALA A 191 16.03 -37.93 -6.41
C ALA A 191 14.92 -37.03 -5.83
N VAL A 192 14.85 -35.78 -6.30
CA VAL A 192 13.75 -34.87 -5.97
C VAL A 192 12.48 -35.35 -6.67
N THR A 193 11.43 -35.68 -5.90
CA THR A 193 10.10 -36.11 -6.35
C THR A 193 9.05 -35.04 -6.03
N ASN A 194 7.86 -35.11 -6.66
CA ASN A 194 6.78 -34.15 -6.38
C ASN A 194 6.34 -34.23 -4.91
N GLU A 195 6.30 -35.44 -4.38
CA GLU A 195 6.00 -35.77 -2.99
C GLU A 195 7.02 -35.11 -2.04
N ALA A 196 8.32 -35.15 -2.36
CA ALA A 196 9.36 -34.52 -1.55
C ALA A 196 9.33 -32.97 -1.58
N VAL A 197 8.71 -32.37 -2.61
CA VAL A 197 8.57 -30.90 -2.77
C VAL A 197 7.27 -30.36 -2.15
N ASP A 198 6.29 -31.22 -1.90
CA ASP A 198 4.98 -30.86 -1.33
C ASP A 198 4.91 -30.93 0.20
N ILE A 199 3.78 -30.53 0.78
CA ILE A 199 3.57 -30.51 2.25
C ILE A 199 2.52 -31.53 2.71
N PRO A 200 2.69 -32.16 3.89
CA PRO A 200 1.70 -33.08 4.44
C PRO A 200 0.37 -32.37 4.74
N LYS A 201 -0.73 -32.89 4.20
CA LYS A 201 -2.09 -32.31 4.37
C LYS A 201 -2.71 -32.51 5.76
N HIS A 202 -2.10 -33.36 6.59
CA HIS A 202 -2.51 -33.60 7.97
C HIS A 202 -1.28 -33.68 8.87
N SER A 203 -1.37 -33.08 10.05
CA SER A 203 -0.27 -32.91 11.04
C SER A 203 0.18 -34.20 11.74
N SER A 204 -0.32 -35.36 11.33
CA SER A 204 -0.10 -36.66 11.99
C SER A 204 0.01 -37.79 10.96
N ALA A 205 1.09 -37.81 10.18
CA ALA A 205 1.38 -38.87 9.23
C ALA A 205 2.80 -39.44 9.44
N VAL A 206 3.00 -40.10 10.58
CA VAL A 206 4.21 -40.91 10.85
C VAL A 206 4.31 -41.98 9.75
N GLY A 207 5.32 -41.87 8.89
CA GLY A 207 5.51 -42.74 7.72
C GLY A 207 5.04 -42.17 6.37
N SER A 208 4.61 -40.91 6.30
CA SER A 208 4.39 -40.22 5.01
C SER A 208 5.70 -40.09 4.22
N LYS A 209 5.65 -40.31 2.91
CA LYS A 209 6.71 -39.95 1.96
C LYS A 209 6.66 -38.49 1.49
N VAL A 210 5.60 -37.76 1.83
CA VAL A 210 5.39 -36.36 1.40
C VAL A 210 6.11 -35.40 2.35
N GLY A 211 6.83 -34.43 1.80
CA GLY A 211 7.55 -33.40 2.54
C GLY A 211 8.88 -33.85 3.14
N HIS A 212 9.16 -33.42 4.36
CA HIS A 212 10.39 -33.78 5.08
C HIS A 212 10.28 -35.18 5.71
N VAL A 213 11.24 -36.05 5.40
CA VAL A 213 11.36 -37.41 5.96
C VAL A 213 12.62 -37.50 6.85
N PRO A 214 12.53 -37.43 8.19
CA PRO A 214 13.70 -37.32 9.07
C PRO A 214 14.74 -38.46 8.94
N THR A 215 14.28 -39.66 8.55
CA THR A 215 15.12 -40.85 8.32
C THR A 215 15.67 -40.95 6.89
N GLY A 216 15.31 -40.02 6.00
CA GLY A 216 15.70 -40.01 4.60
C GLY A 216 17.20 -39.78 4.40
N ARG A 217 17.86 -40.57 3.54
CA ARG A 217 19.32 -40.48 3.33
C ARG A 217 19.73 -39.52 2.21
N THR A 218 18.76 -38.98 1.46
CA THR A 218 18.97 -37.95 0.44
C THR A 218 18.51 -36.59 0.95
N VAL A 219 19.31 -35.54 0.77
CA VAL A 219 18.88 -34.15 0.97
C VAL A 219 18.34 -33.58 -0.34
N CYS A 220 17.08 -33.15 -0.35
CA CYS A 220 16.49 -32.38 -1.44
C CYS A 220 16.75 -30.89 -1.22
N LEU A 221 17.58 -30.29 -2.08
CA LEU A 221 17.76 -28.84 -2.13
C LEU A 221 16.65 -28.25 -3.00
N HIS A 222 15.75 -27.47 -2.38
CA HIS A 222 14.58 -26.88 -3.04
C HIS A 222 14.88 -25.52 -3.65
N THR A 223 15.65 -24.70 -2.92
CA THR A 223 15.93 -23.31 -3.29
C THR A 223 17.41 -23.02 -3.04
N LEU A 224 18.09 -22.43 -4.03
CA LEU A 224 19.33 -21.65 -3.85
C LEU A 224 19.02 -20.25 -4.39
N ALA A 225 18.94 -19.24 -3.51
CA ALA A 225 18.67 -17.87 -3.91
C ALA A 225 19.77 -16.92 -3.42
N ILE A 226 20.11 -15.92 -4.24
CA ILE A 226 20.92 -14.76 -3.88
C ILE A 226 20.16 -13.53 -4.34
N SER A 227 20.01 -12.54 -3.46
CA SER A 227 19.32 -11.27 -3.74
C SER A 227 19.85 -10.64 -5.04
N PRO A 228 18.99 -10.12 -5.94
CA PRO A 228 19.41 -9.61 -7.25
C PRO A 228 20.57 -8.61 -7.20
N LYS A 229 20.58 -7.74 -6.17
CA LYS A 229 21.66 -6.78 -5.84
C LYS A 229 23.05 -7.44 -5.74
N TRP A 230 23.09 -8.68 -5.25
CA TRP A 230 24.28 -9.45 -4.92
C TRP A 230 24.57 -10.59 -5.90
N GLN A 231 23.75 -10.79 -6.93
CA GLN A 231 24.01 -11.79 -7.97
C GLN A 231 25.26 -11.46 -8.80
N ARG A 232 25.87 -12.49 -9.40
CA ARG A 232 27.13 -12.41 -10.19
C ARG A 232 28.35 -11.89 -9.41
N THR A 233 28.27 -11.78 -8.08
CA THR A 233 29.41 -11.41 -7.20
C THR A 233 30.25 -12.59 -6.72
N GLY A 234 29.78 -13.82 -6.93
CA GLY A 234 30.40 -15.04 -6.40
C GLY A 234 29.82 -15.50 -5.05
N LEU A 235 29.00 -14.70 -4.37
CA LEU A 235 28.36 -15.08 -3.10
C LEU A 235 27.52 -16.37 -3.20
N GLY A 236 26.85 -16.62 -4.34
CA GLY A 236 26.16 -17.90 -4.58
C GLY A 236 27.08 -19.13 -4.60
N ARG A 237 28.32 -18.96 -5.09
CA ARG A 237 29.34 -20.03 -5.06
C ARG A 237 29.89 -20.23 -3.66
N GLN A 238 30.05 -19.15 -2.91
CA GLN A 238 30.47 -19.21 -1.50
C GLN A 238 29.40 -19.89 -0.62
N LEU A 239 28.12 -19.54 -0.81
CA LEU A 239 27.01 -20.15 -0.08
C LEU A 239 26.87 -21.65 -0.39
N MET A 240 26.93 -22.04 -1.66
CA MET A 240 26.87 -23.47 -2.05
C MET A 240 28.07 -24.26 -1.51
N ALA A 241 29.30 -23.71 -1.59
CA ALA A 241 30.47 -24.40 -1.07
C ALA A 241 30.39 -24.63 0.45
N ALA A 242 30.06 -23.58 1.22
CA ALA A 242 29.90 -23.68 2.67
C ALA A 242 28.72 -24.58 3.08
N TYR A 243 27.68 -24.69 2.24
CA TYR A 243 26.56 -25.59 2.44
C TYR A 243 26.95 -27.07 2.28
N LEU A 244 27.70 -27.40 1.23
CA LEU A 244 28.17 -28.76 0.99
C LEU A 244 29.18 -29.20 2.06
N GLU A 245 30.12 -28.33 2.45
CA GLU A 245 31.04 -28.56 3.58
C GLU A 245 30.27 -28.80 4.88
N ARG A 246 29.25 -27.98 5.17
CA ARG A 246 28.36 -28.17 6.34
C ARG A 246 27.58 -29.50 6.31
N LEU A 247 27.27 -30.05 5.14
CA LEU A 247 26.56 -31.34 5.07
C LEU A 247 27.44 -32.53 5.47
N GLU A 248 28.77 -32.39 5.49
CA GLU A 248 29.66 -33.43 6.04
C GLU A 248 29.44 -33.67 7.55
N ASP A 249 28.96 -32.65 8.28
CA ASP A 249 28.57 -32.78 9.71
C ASP A 249 27.28 -33.64 9.91
N PHE A 250 26.60 -34.06 8.84
CA PHE A 250 25.37 -34.85 8.90
C PHE A 250 25.62 -36.31 8.45
N PRO A 251 26.16 -37.21 9.30
CA PRO A 251 26.63 -38.56 8.93
C PRO A 251 25.52 -39.56 8.53
N THR A 252 24.28 -39.08 8.35
CA THR A 252 23.14 -39.86 7.88
C THR A 252 22.66 -39.42 6.49
N VAL A 253 23.34 -38.45 5.87
CA VAL A 253 23.11 -37.98 4.50
C VAL A 253 24.15 -38.64 3.60
N ASP A 254 23.70 -39.38 2.59
CA ASP A 254 24.57 -40.02 1.59
C ASP A 254 24.80 -39.13 0.36
N GLN A 255 23.82 -38.30 0.02
CA GLN A 255 23.80 -37.53 -1.23
C GLN A 255 22.87 -36.32 -1.16
N VAL A 256 23.11 -35.36 -2.05
CA VAL A 256 22.27 -34.17 -2.28
C VAL A 256 21.66 -34.24 -3.68
N ALA A 257 20.35 -34.04 -3.79
CA ALA A 257 19.62 -33.98 -5.04
C ALA A 257 18.96 -32.61 -5.22
N LEU A 258 18.97 -32.10 -6.45
CA LEU A 258 18.33 -30.82 -6.82
C LEU A 258 17.73 -30.91 -8.23
N ILE A 259 16.86 -29.95 -8.56
CA ILE A 259 16.37 -29.73 -9.92
C ILE A 259 16.90 -28.37 -10.39
N ALA A 260 17.43 -28.31 -11.62
CA ALA A 260 17.97 -27.09 -12.20
C ALA A 260 17.43 -26.85 -13.61
N ARG A 261 17.26 -25.57 -14.00
CA ARG A 261 17.07 -25.20 -15.40
C ARG A 261 18.32 -25.58 -16.20
N ALA A 262 18.16 -25.98 -17.47
CA ALA A 262 19.24 -26.53 -18.30
C ALA A 262 20.52 -25.65 -18.35
N HIS A 263 20.38 -24.32 -18.39
CA HIS A 263 21.51 -23.38 -18.42
C HIS A 263 22.29 -23.28 -17.08
N LEU A 264 21.74 -23.78 -15.97
CA LEU A 264 22.39 -23.83 -14.66
C LEU A 264 23.06 -25.17 -14.37
N VAL A 265 22.88 -26.19 -15.21
CA VAL A 265 23.52 -27.50 -15.02
C VAL A 265 25.06 -27.38 -14.91
N PRO A 266 25.77 -26.64 -15.80
CA PRO A 266 27.23 -26.48 -15.68
C PRO A 266 27.67 -25.75 -14.40
N TYR A 267 26.79 -24.91 -13.82
CA TYR A 267 27.06 -24.26 -12.54
C TYR A 267 27.08 -25.29 -11.40
N TYR A 268 26.10 -26.19 -11.33
CA TYR A 268 26.04 -27.22 -10.29
C TYR A 268 27.09 -28.32 -10.51
N GLU A 269 27.36 -28.74 -11.74
CA GLU A 269 28.44 -29.68 -12.08
C GLU A 269 29.81 -29.19 -11.56
N SER A 270 30.03 -27.87 -11.52
CA SER A 270 31.25 -27.27 -10.96
C SER A 270 31.41 -27.37 -9.43
N PHE A 271 30.44 -27.98 -8.73
CA PHE A 271 30.53 -28.40 -7.33
C PHE A 271 30.51 -29.93 -7.15
N GLY A 272 30.57 -30.70 -8.23
CA GLY A 272 30.54 -32.17 -8.20
C GLY A 272 29.16 -32.82 -8.32
N PHE A 273 28.10 -32.07 -8.63
CA PHE A 273 26.80 -32.67 -8.96
C PHE A 273 26.86 -33.39 -10.32
N GLU A 274 26.18 -34.53 -10.43
CA GLU A 274 26.04 -35.27 -11.69
C GLU A 274 24.69 -34.98 -12.35
N ASN A 275 24.69 -34.65 -13.64
CA ASN A 275 23.44 -34.50 -14.41
C ASN A 275 22.78 -35.86 -14.68
N ARG A 276 21.65 -36.12 -14.01
CA ARG A 276 20.85 -37.36 -14.16
C ARG A 276 19.73 -37.27 -15.20
N GLY A 277 19.67 -36.20 -16.00
CA GLY A 277 18.66 -35.99 -17.05
C GLY A 277 17.43 -35.21 -16.58
N THR A 278 16.37 -35.21 -17.40
CA THR A 278 15.14 -34.45 -17.14
C THR A 278 14.33 -35.05 -15.99
N SER A 279 14.00 -34.26 -14.97
CA SER A 279 13.16 -34.69 -13.84
C SER A 279 11.68 -34.84 -14.23
N GLU A 280 11.05 -35.90 -13.74
CA GLU A 280 9.61 -36.15 -13.90
C GLU A 280 8.72 -35.10 -13.20
N CYS A 281 9.26 -34.37 -12.21
CA CYS A 281 8.55 -33.31 -11.49
C CYS A 281 8.00 -32.20 -12.39
N TRP A 282 8.62 -31.97 -13.55
CA TRP A 282 8.20 -30.94 -14.51
C TRP A 282 7.63 -31.51 -15.82
N ALA A 283 7.58 -32.83 -15.98
CA ALA A 283 7.08 -33.48 -17.20
C ALA A 283 5.54 -33.39 -17.39
N LYS A 284 4.84 -32.63 -16.54
CA LYS A 284 3.38 -32.47 -16.53
C LYS A 284 2.91 -31.01 -16.49
N ILE A 285 3.29 -30.22 -17.50
CA ILE A 285 2.46 -29.09 -17.96
C ILE A 285 1.97 -29.31 -19.40
N PRO A 286 1.00 -30.22 -19.61
CA PRO A 286 0.07 -30.10 -20.72
C PRO A 286 -1.39 -29.97 -20.21
N GLY A 287 -1.86 -28.73 -20.08
CA GLY A 287 -3.27 -28.41 -19.89
C GLY A 287 -3.84 -28.59 -18.47
N MET A 288 -4.89 -27.82 -18.18
CA MET A 288 -5.72 -28.02 -16.99
C MET A 288 -6.25 -29.46 -16.93
N PRO A 289 -6.49 -30.04 -15.73
CA PRO A 289 -7.19 -31.31 -15.61
C PRO A 289 -8.61 -31.16 -16.17
N VAL A 290 -8.82 -31.68 -17.39
CA VAL A 290 -10.12 -31.73 -18.04
C VAL A 290 -11.05 -32.56 -17.15
N ARG A 291 -12.03 -31.90 -16.52
CA ARG A 291 -13.09 -32.59 -15.76
C ARG A 291 -13.88 -33.49 -16.70
N LEU A 292 -13.50 -34.76 -16.77
CA LEU A 292 -14.23 -35.78 -17.52
C LEU A 292 -15.63 -35.93 -16.92
N ALA A 293 -16.66 -35.70 -17.73
CA ALA A 293 -18.03 -35.87 -17.29
C ALA A 293 -18.30 -37.33 -16.90
N ALA A 294 -19.02 -37.53 -15.79
CA ALA A 294 -19.54 -38.84 -15.43
C ALA A 294 -20.46 -39.38 -16.54
N CYS A 295 -20.54 -40.71 -16.67
CA CYS A 295 -21.53 -41.35 -17.52
C CYS A 295 -22.94 -40.99 -17.05
N GLU A 296 -23.93 -41.08 -17.94
CA GLU A 296 -25.29 -40.62 -17.66
C GLU A 296 -25.91 -41.24 -16.39
N PRO A 297 -25.78 -42.55 -16.10
CA PRO A 297 -26.33 -43.14 -14.87
C PRO A 297 -25.64 -42.62 -13.59
N CYS A 298 -24.31 -42.49 -13.58
CA CYS A 298 -23.59 -41.93 -12.43
C CYS A 298 -23.90 -40.45 -12.21
N ARG A 299 -24.04 -39.69 -13.31
CA ARG A 299 -24.42 -38.27 -13.30
C ARG A 299 -25.82 -38.05 -12.73
N LEU A 300 -26.81 -38.81 -13.20
CA LEU A 300 -28.19 -38.76 -12.69
C LEU A 300 -28.27 -39.21 -11.23
N SER A 301 -27.49 -40.23 -10.85
CA SER A 301 -27.41 -40.73 -9.47
C SER A 301 -26.51 -39.88 -8.55
N LYS A 302 -25.93 -38.77 -9.05
CA LYS A 302 -25.00 -37.87 -8.32
C LYS A 302 -23.80 -38.58 -7.64
N VAL A 303 -23.24 -39.61 -8.28
CA VAL A 303 -22.11 -40.40 -7.76
C VAL A 303 -20.87 -40.29 -8.65
N SER A 304 -19.70 -40.53 -8.05
CA SER A 304 -18.43 -40.60 -8.79
C SER A 304 -18.45 -41.71 -9.84
N CYS A 305 -17.96 -41.38 -11.04
CA CYS A 305 -17.70 -42.29 -12.13
C CYS A 305 -16.19 -42.56 -12.20
N ASP A 306 -15.81 -43.79 -12.47
CA ASP A 306 -14.42 -44.27 -12.62
C ASP A 306 -13.91 -44.20 -14.08
N HIS A 307 -14.75 -43.72 -15.00
CA HIS A 307 -14.42 -43.40 -16.41
C HIS A 307 -13.92 -44.57 -17.28
N ALA A 308 -13.96 -45.82 -16.80
CA ALA A 308 -13.66 -46.98 -17.63
C ALA A 308 -14.63 -47.10 -18.83
N LYS A 309 -14.10 -47.62 -19.95
CA LYS A 309 -14.82 -47.82 -21.21
C LYS A 309 -14.72 -49.29 -21.64
N PRO A 310 -15.76 -49.87 -22.27
CA PRO A 310 -17.00 -49.23 -22.74
C PRO A 310 -18.00 -48.89 -21.61
N VAL A 311 -17.88 -49.53 -20.45
CA VAL A 311 -18.76 -49.35 -19.29
C VAL A 311 -17.89 -49.02 -18.08
N CYS A 312 -18.32 -48.08 -17.22
CA CYS A 312 -17.63 -47.80 -15.96
C CYS A 312 -17.94 -48.88 -14.91
N GLY A 313 -16.99 -49.20 -14.04
CA GLY A 313 -17.11 -50.25 -13.03
C GLY A 313 -18.38 -50.10 -12.20
N ARG A 314 -18.71 -48.88 -11.75
CA ARG A 314 -19.93 -48.64 -10.97
C ARG A 314 -21.23 -48.94 -11.76
N CYS A 315 -21.23 -48.79 -13.08
CA CYS A 315 -22.36 -49.19 -13.93
C CYS A 315 -22.37 -50.69 -14.26
N GLN A 316 -21.19 -51.33 -14.29
CA GLN A 316 -21.05 -52.77 -14.48
C GLN A 316 -21.54 -53.53 -13.23
N ASP A 317 -21.09 -53.12 -12.05
CA ASP A 317 -21.51 -53.65 -10.74
C ASP A 317 -23.01 -53.46 -10.49
N ALA A 318 -23.57 -52.32 -10.93
CA ALA A 318 -24.99 -52.03 -10.81
C ALA A 318 -25.86 -52.62 -11.94
N HIS A 319 -25.34 -53.58 -12.72
CA HIS A 319 -25.99 -54.24 -13.86
C HIS A 319 -26.68 -53.28 -14.85
N ARG A 320 -26.13 -52.08 -15.04
CA ARG A 320 -26.67 -51.01 -15.89
C ARG A 320 -25.73 -50.63 -17.04
N GLY A 321 -24.90 -51.58 -17.47
CA GLY A 321 -23.88 -51.38 -18.50
C GLY A 321 -24.40 -50.81 -19.82
N GLU A 322 -25.56 -51.28 -20.30
CA GLU A 322 -26.18 -50.82 -21.55
C GLU A 322 -26.58 -49.34 -21.52
N SER A 323 -26.87 -48.80 -20.33
CA SER A 323 -27.18 -47.38 -20.11
C SER A 323 -25.96 -46.51 -19.81
N CYS A 324 -24.76 -47.11 -19.70
CA CYS A 324 -23.52 -46.41 -19.37
C CYS A 324 -22.95 -45.63 -20.56
N GLN A 325 -23.61 -44.52 -20.91
CA GLN A 325 -23.21 -43.68 -22.03
C GLN A 325 -22.56 -42.38 -21.55
N TYR A 326 -21.49 -41.97 -22.23
CA TYR A 326 -20.85 -40.67 -22.05
C TYR A 326 -21.35 -39.70 -23.11
N ARG A 327 -21.83 -38.52 -22.71
CA ARG A 327 -22.25 -37.48 -23.66
C ARG A 327 -21.03 -36.92 -24.40
N GLU A 328 -21.10 -36.84 -25.72
CA GLU A 328 -20.06 -36.18 -26.54
C GLU A 328 -19.90 -34.68 -26.21
N ARG A 329 -20.94 -34.03 -25.68
CA ARG A 329 -20.96 -32.59 -25.33
C ARG A 329 -21.62 -32.36 -23.96
N PRO A 330 -20.93 -32.69 -22.85
CA PRO A 330 -21.55 -32.73 -21.52
C PRO A 330 -21.98 -31.37 -20.95
N PHE A 331 -21.41 -30.27 -21.45
CA PHE A 331 -21.63 -28.90 -20.91
C PHE A 331 -22.63 -28.03 -21.72
N LYS A 332 -23.31 -28.58 -22.74
CA LYS A 332 -24.38 -27.84 -23.45
C LYS A 332 -25.76 -28.39 -23.08
N ARG A 333 -26.61 -27.53 -22.50
CA ARG A 333 -28.03 -27.84 -22.23
C ARG A 333 -28.78 -27.86 -23.56
N ARG A 334 -29.41 -28.98 -23.92
CA ARG A 334 -30.33 -29.06 -25.07
C ARG A 334 -31.66 -28.45 -24.63
N ARG A 335 -32.08 -27.35 -25.24
CA ARG A 335 -33.39 -26.72 -25.01
C ARG A 335 -34.44 -27.63 -25.67
N THR A 336 -35.13 -28.45 -24.88
CA THR A 336 -36.29 -29.22 -25.35
C THR A 336 -37.46 -28.27 -25.50
N LEU A 337 -37.89 -28.04 -26.74
CA LEU A 337 -39.16 -27.41 -27.05
C LEU A 337 -40.30 -28.38 -26.64
N PRO A 338 -41.43 -27.88 -26.10
CA PRO A 338 -42.65 -28.66 -26.02
C PRO A 338 -43.18 -29.02 -27.43
N PRO A 339 -43.93 -30.12 -27.59
CA PRO A 339 -44.66 -30.37 -28.82
C PRO A 339 -45.84 -29.40 -28.98
N ASP A 340 -46.24 -29.17 -30.22
CA ASP A 340 -47.37 -28.32 -30.57
C ASP A 340 -48.70 -28.82 -29.95
N ASN A 341 -49.53 -27.88 -29.52
CA ASN A 341 -50.98 -28.02 -29.52
C ASN A 341 -51.60 -26.63 -29.68
N GLU A 342 -52.60 -26.56 -30.55
CA GLU A 342 -53.32 -25.35 -30.93
C GLU A 342 -54.34 -24.97 -29.84
N ASP A 343 -54.42 -23.68 -29.47
CA ASP A 343 -55.64 -22.86 -29.60
C ASP A 343 -55.53 -21.50 -28.86
N GLN A 344 -56.09 -20.47 -29.52
CA GLN A 344 -56.83 -19.27 -29.04
C GLN A 344 -56.66 -18.82 -27.56
N ASP A 345 -56.53 -17.54 -27.22
CA ASP A 345 -57.15 -16.35 -27.84
C ASP A 345 -56.44 -15.01 -27.47
N HIS A 346 -56.90 -13.89 -28.04
CA HIS A 346 -56.31 -12.54 -27.93
C HIS A 346 -56.54 -11.80 -26.58
N ALA A 347 -55.52 -11.04 -26.12
CA ALA A 347 -55.68 -9.68 -25.57
C ALA A 347 -54.32 -8.95 -25.38
N GLU A 348 -54.22 -7.70 -25.83
CA GLU A 348 -53.15 -6.78 -25.43
C GLU A 348 -53.45 -6.17 -24.05
N VAL A 349 -52.47 -6.09 -23.16
CA VAL A 349 -52.48 -5.15 -22.02
C VAL A 349 -51.08 -4.56 -21.83
N SER A 350 -51.03 -3.25 -21.62
CA SER A 350 -49.83 -2.43 -21.43
C SER A 350 -49.05 -2.77 -20.15
N PHE A 351 -47.72 -2.68 -20.22
CA PHE A 351 -46.86 -2.66 -19.05
C PHE A 351 -46.65 -1.22 -18.56
N ASP A 352 -47.20 -0.88 -17.40
CA ASP A 352 -46.72 0.22 -16.56
C ASP A 352 -45.82 -0.34 -15.44
N PRO A 353 -44.64 0.24 -15.18
CA PRO A 353 -43.70 -0.27 -14.18
C PRO A 353 -43.79 0.50 -12.85
N GLU A 354 -44.84 0.28 -12.07
CA GLU A 354 -44.87 0.67 -10.65
C GLU A 354 -45.19 -0.54 -9.76
N THR A 355 -44.14 -1.10 -9.14
CA THR A 355 -44.28 -2.00 -7.99
C THR A 355 -43.14 -1.68 -7.01
N PRO A 356 -43.44 -1.21 -5.78
CA PRO A 356 -42.40 -0.86 -4.83
C PRO A 356 -41.67 -2.10 -4.33
N ILE A 357 -40.34 -2.07 -4.38
CA ILE A 357 -39.47 -3.09 -3.78
C ILE A 357 -39.66 -3.02 -2.25
N PRO A 358 -39.81 -4.15 -1.52
CA PRO A 358 -40.02 -4.10 -0.08
C PRO A 358 -38.82 -3.49 0.65
N THR A 359 -39.10 -2.46 1.45
CA THR A 359 -38.10 -1.79 2.30
C THR A 359 -37.63 -2.73 3.42
N THR A 360 -36.40 -3.23 3.34
CA THR A 360 -35.78 -3.99 4.42
C THR A 360 -35.15 -3.04 5.44
N THR A 361 -35.77 -2.93 6.61
CA THR A 361 -35.19 -2.22 7.77
C THR A 361 -33.91 -2.90 8.28
N PRO A 362 -32.98 -2.15 8.91
CA PRO A 362 -31.78 -2.70 9.52
C PRO A 362 -32.12 -3.45 10.81
N THR A 363 -32.69 -4.64 10.67
CA THR A 363 -32.83 -5.59 11.78
C THR A 363 -31.47 -6.16 12.13
N SER A 364 -31.11 -6.15 13.42
CA SER A 364 -29.91 -6.82 13.93
C SER A 364 -30.01 -8.32 13.62
N ARG A 365 -29.21 -8.80 12.66
CA ARG A 365 -29.20 -10.21 12.24
C ARG A 365 -28.17 -10.96 13.06
N ALA A 366 -28.64 -11.91 13.86
CA ALA A 366 -27.79 -12.88 14.53
C ALA A 366 -26.96 -13.70 13.51
N TYR A 367 -25.81 -14.22 13.97
CA TYR A 367 -24.86 -14.95 13.13
C TYR A 367 -25.49 -16.14 12.37
N PRO A 368 -25.15 -16.37 11.08
CA PRO A 368 -24.20 -15.62 10.27
C PRO A 368 -24.78 -14.31 9.72
N ASN A 369 -24.15 -13.19 10.07
CA ASN A 369 -24.51 -11.88 9.55
C ASN A 369 -24.11 -11.80 8.07
N SER A 370 -25.05 -12.16 7.19
CA SER A 370 -24.78 -12.29 5.75
C SER A 370 -24.62 -10.94 5.03
N GLY A 371 -24.73 -9.82 5.76
CA GLY A 371 -24.69 -8.47 5.21
C GLY A 371 -25.79 -8.22 4.16
N TYR A 372 -25.49 -7.29 3.26
CA TYR A 372 -26.27 -7.05 2.05
C TYR A 372 -26.18 -8.24 1.10
N LEU A 373 -27.34 -8.77 0.72
CA LEU A 373 -27.49 -9.82 -0.27
C LEU A 373 -28.27 -9.29 -1.46
N GLY A 374 -27.59 -9.05 -2.58
CA GLY A 374 -28.23 -8.54 -3.80
C GLY A 374 -29.23 -9.51 -4.43
N SER A 375 -29.99 -9.01 -5.40
CA SER A 375 -31.12 -9.72 -6.06
C SER A 375 -30.78 -11.06 -6.72
N THR A 376 -29.50 -11.37 -6.93
CA THR A 376 -29.04 -12.67 -7.45
C THR A 376 -28.78 -13.72 -6.35
N SER A 377 -28.90 -13.35 -5.08
CA SER A 377 -28.79 -14.26 -3.94
C SER A 377 -29.89 -15.32 -3.97
N HIS A 378 -29.56 -16.54 -3.55
CA HIS A 378 -30.55 -17.59 -3.34
C HIS A 378 -31.62 -17.20 -2.30
N THR A 379 -31.30 -16.34 -1.33
CA THR A 379 -32.26 -15.84 -0.33
C THR A 379 -33.37 -14.99 -0.97
N ALA A 380 -33.01 -14.08 -1.88
CA ALA A 380 -33.97 -13.23 -2.59
C ALA A 380 -35.01 -14.04 -3.38
N ILE A 381 -34.61 -15.19 -3.95
CA ILE A 381 -35.52 -16.12 -4.62
C ILE A 381 -36.58 -16.65 -3.65
N PHE A 382 -36.20 -17.01 -2.42
CA PHE A 382 -37.14 -17.48 -1.40
C PHE A 382 -38.02 -16.34 -0.86
N GLU A 383 -37.47 -15.14 -0.68
CA GLU A 383 -38.26 -13.94 -0.30
C GLU A 383 -39.37 -13.67 -1.34
N HIS A 384 -39.05 -13.71 -2.64
CA HIS A 384 -40.06 -13.57 -3.70
C HIS A 384 -41.13 -14.68 -3.70
N LEU A 385 -40.77 -15.92 -3.36
CA LEU A 385 -41.74 -17.02 -3.21
C LEU A 385 -42.69 -16.79 -2.02
N THR A 386 -42.21 -16.21 -0.92
CA THR A 386 -43.06 -15.88 0.23
C THR A 386 -44.01 -14.72 -0.10
N ALA A 387 -43.51 -13.66 -0.74
CA ALA A 387 -44.32 -12.50 -1.15
C ALA A 387 -45.41 -12.86 -2.18
N SER A 388 -45.18 -13.87 -3.03
CA SER A 388 -46.16 -14.32 -4.03
C SER A 388 -47.15 -15.38 -3.53
N SER A 389 -46.99 -15.88 -2.29
CA SER A 389 -47.87 -16.91 -1.71
C SER A 389 -49.13 -16.34 -1.03
N GLY A 390 -49.29 -15.01 -0.96
CA GLY A 390 -50.49 -14.34 -0.42
C GLY A 390 -50.63 -14.34 1.11
N ASP A 391 -49.83 -15.15 1.82
CA ASP A 391 -49.65 -15.02 3.27
C ASP A 391 -48.90 -13.72 3.58
N ASN A 392 -49.65 -12.68 3.97
CA ASN A 392 -49.12 -11.41 4.50
C ASN A 392 -48.51 -11.56 5.91
N THR A 393 -48.05 -12.75 6.29
CA THR A 393 -47.02 -12.91 7.31
C THR A 393 -45.69 -13.02 6.58
N PRO A 394 -44.77 -12.05 6.69
CA PRO A 394 -43.43 -12.24 6.16
C PRO A 394 -42.86 -13.50 6.81
N ALA A 395 -42.58 -14.52 6.01
CA ALA A 395 -41.73 -15.63 6.42
C ALA A 395 -40.27 -15.15 6.40
N ALA A 396 -40.01 -14.10 7.17
CA ALA A 396 -38.83 -14.11 8.00
C ALA A 396 -38.76 -15.50 8.64
N PHE A 397 -37.60 -16.14 8.55
CA PHE A 397 -37.29 -17.17 9.52
C PHE A 397 -37.55 -16.53 10.89
N ASN A 398 -38.52 -17.06 11.64
CA ASN A 398 -38.72 -16.72 13.04
C ASN A 398 -37.53 -17.29 13.82
N ALA A 399 -36.37 -16.65 13.64
CA ALA A 399 -35.52 -16.34 14.76
C ALA A 399 -36.41 -15.52 15.70
N GLU A 400 -36.93 -16.21 16.71
CA GLU A 400 -37.47 -15.55 17.89
C GLU A 400 -36.49 -14.45 18.28
N LEU A 401 -37.00 -13.23 18.50
CA LEU A 401 -36.19 -12.14 19.06
C LEU A 401 -35.43 -12.70 20.26
N PRO A 402 -34.08 -12.76 20.24
CA PRO A 402 -33.32 -13.18 21.40
C PRO A 402 -33.66 -12.19 22.51
N GLY A 403 -34.35 -12.67 23.56
CA GLY A 403 -34.82 -11.80 24.63
C GLY A 403 -33.64 -11.26 25.41
N GLU A 404 -33.38 -9.96 25.24
CA GLU A 404 -32.42 -9.09 25.97
C GLU A 404 -30.93 -9.49 26.02
N ASP A 405 -30.60 -10.78 25.92
CA ASP A 405 -29.23 -11.31 25.90
C ASP A 405 -28.69 -11.41 24.46
N PHE A 406 -28.28 -10.27 23.89
CA PHE A 406 -27.31 -10.28 22.79
C PHE A 406 -25.92 -10.61 23.36
N ASP A 407 -25.77 -11.86 23.82
CA ASP A 407 -24.56 -12.36 24.47
C ASP A 407 -23.45 -12.49 23.43
N CYS A 408 -22.73 -11.39 23.21
CA CYS A 408 -21.50 -11.39 22.45
C CYS A 408 -20.52 -12.31 23.17
N ARG A 409 -20.31 -13.51 22.61
CA ARG A 409 -19.52 -14.60 23.21
C ARG A 409 -18.03 -14.33 23.15
N VAL A 410 -17.62 -13.21 23.73
CA VAL A 410 -16.23 -12.87 24.02
C VAL A 410 -15.80 -13.70 25.22
N ASP A 411 -14.81 -14.56 25.01
CA ASP A 411 -14.28 -15.40 26.09
C ASP A 411 -13.65 -14.52 27.18
N ALA A 412 -13.79 -14.94 28.45
CA ALA A 412 -13.06 -14.33 29.56
C ALA A 412 -11.54 -14.33 29.31
N SER A 413 -11.02 -15.29 28.53
CA SER A 413 -9.62 -15.27 28.08
C SER A 413 -9.30 -14.07 27.17
N GLN A 414 -10.18 -13.72 26.23
CA GLN A 414 -10.04 -12.55 25.35
C GLN A 414 -10.15 -11.25 26.16
N ILE A 415 -11.13 -11.13 27.06
CA ILE A 415 -11.24 -9.97 27.98
C ILE A 415 -9.94 -9.78 28.78
N MET A 416 -9.34 -10.87 29.28
CA MET A 416 -8.09 -10.79 30.05
C MET A 416 -6.86 -10.49 29.18
N GLN A 417 -6.80 -10.98 27.95
CA GLN A 417 -5.77 -10.63 26.97
C GLN A 417 -5.82 -9.13 26.65
N GLU A 418 -7.01 -8.62 26.36
CA GLU A 418 -7.19 -7.23 25.96
C GLU A 418 -7.10 -6.25 27.13
N ALA A 419 -7.46 -6.67 28.34
CA ALA A 419 -7.10 -5.96 29.57
C ALA A 419 -5.57 -5.78 29.71
N ALA A 420 -4.77 -6.74 29.26
CA ALA A 420 -3.31 -6.64 29.27
C ALA A 420 -2.77 -5.72 28.17
N PHE A 421 -3.47 -5.56 27.04
CA PHE A 421 -3.21 -4.52 26.05
C PHE A 421 -3.52 -3.12 26.61
N ILE A 422 -4.71 -2.91 27.18
CA ILE A 422 -5.14 -1.63 27.76
C ILE A 422 -4.18 -1.16 28.86
N LYS A 423 -3.70 -2.06 29.73
CA LYS A 423 -2.68 -1.74 30.75
C LYS A 423 -1.36 -1.19 30.19
N LYS A 424 -1.04 -1.42 28.92
CA LYS A 424 0.18 -0.89 28.28
C LYS A 424 0.00 0.56 27.81
N ILE A 425 -1.23 1.02 27.55
CA ILE A 425 -1.50 2.35 26.96
C ILE A 425 -0.85 3.48 27.78
N PRO A 426 -1.01 3.59 29.12
CA PRO A 426 -0.42 4.69 29.90
C PRO A 426 1.12 4.67 29.97
N ASN A 427 1.73 3.51 29.71
CA ASN A 427 3.19 3.37 29.67
C ASN A 427 3.75 3.65 28.27
N ALA A 428 2.96 3.41 27.22
CA ALA A 428 3.33 3.64 25.82
C ALA A 428 3.07 5.08 25.37
N PHE A 429 2.05 5.75 25.92
CA PHE A 429 1.62 7.08 25.50
C PHE A 429 1.38 8.02 26.68
N GLN A 430 1.85 9.27 26.55
CA GLN A 430 1.33 10.38 27.35
C GLN A 430 -0.05 10.79 26.82
N VAL A 431 -1.09 10.06 27.22
CA VAL A 431 -2.48 10.18 26.72
C VAL A 431 -2.97 11.63 26.72
N SER A 432 -2.78 12.37 27.81
CA SER A 432 -3.22 13.77 27.89
C SER A 432 -2.50 14.68 26.89
N THR A 433 -1.24 14.40 26.57
CA THR A 433 -0.46 15.08 25.53
C THR A 433 -0.95 14.69 24.13
N CYS A 434 -1.31 13.42 23.90
CA CYS A 434 -1.95 12.97 22.65
C CYS A 434 -3.30 13.69 22.44
N VAL A 435 -4.12 13.80 23.49
CA VAL A 435 -5.40 14.53 23.50
C VAL A 435 -5.19 16.01 23.18
N ARG A 436 -4.20 16.67 23.79
CA ARG A 436 -3.84 18.07 23.44
C ARG A 436 -3.39 18.20 21.98
N MET A 437 -2.59 17.26 21.47
CA MET A 437 -2.13 17.26 20.08
C MET A 437 -3.28 17.12 19.09
N VAL A 438 -4.20 16.17 19.30
CA VAL A 438 -5.37 15.98 18.42
C VAL A 438 -6.29 17.20 18.45
N ASN A 439 -6.54 17.77 19.64
CA ASN A 439 -7.34 19.00 19.75
C ASN A 439 -6.66 20.22 19.09
N ALA A 440 -5.34 20.36 19.23
CA ALA A 440 -4.56 21.42 18.57
C ALA A 440 -4.56 21.25 17.05
N TRP A 441 -4.50 20.02 16.55
CA TRP A 441 -4.59 19.71 15.12
C TRP A 441 -5.97 20.08 14.55
N ILE A 442 -7.06 19.68 15.21
CA ILE A 442 -8.43 20.07 14.85
C ILE A 442 -8.59 21.60 14.85
N ALA A 443 -7.98 22.30 15.81
CA ALA A 443 -8.01 23.77 15.88
C ALA A 443 -7.29 24.48 14.71
N THR A 444 -6.48 23.77 13.90
CA THR A 444 -5.91 24.33 12.65
C THR A 444 -6.92 24.38 11.50
N GLY A 445 -8.11 23.77 11.65
CA GLY A 445 -9.06 23.50 10.57
C GLY A 445 -8.79 22.19 9.83
N THR A 446 -7.82 21.38 10.27
CA THR A 446 -7.45 20.10 9.67
C THR A 446 -8.00 18.93 10.49
N ASN A 447 -8.49 17.88 9.82
CA ASN A 447 -9.02 16.69 10.48
C ASN A 447 -8.86 15.45 9.57
N ILE A 448 -9.33 14.29 10.01
CA ILE A 448 -9.52 13.12 9.13
C ILE A 448 -10.76 13.33 8.25
N ALA A 449 -10.69 12.88 7.00
CA ALA A 449 -11.53 13.40 5.91
C ALA A 449 -12.91 12.75 5.79
N LEU A 450 -13.14 11.62 6.46
CA LEU A 450 -14.42 10.91 6.48
C LEU A 450 -15.04 10.93 7.89
N ALA A 451 -14.26 10.59 8.92
CA ALA A 451 -14.75 10.46 10.29
C ALA A 451 -14.45 11.69 11.19
N GLY A 452 -14.11 12.84 10.60
CA GLY A 452 -13.65 14.02 11.33
C GLY A 452 -14.62 14.53 12.42
N CYS A 453 -15.92 14.40 12.20
CA CYS A 453 -16.95 14.75 13.19
C CYS A 453 -16.90 13.87 14.46
N LEU A 454 -16.39 12.63 14.35
CA LEU A 454 -16.29 11.67 15.46
C LEU A 454 -14.99 11.80 16.27
N VAL A 455 -13.94 12.43 15.72
CA VAL A 455 -12.64 12.54 16.39
C VAL A 455 -12.74 13.30 17.72
N GLY A 456 -13.46 14.42 17.75
CA GLY A 456 -13.67 15.19 18.98
C GLY A 456 -14.37 14.38 20.08
N PRO A 457 -15.56 13.81 19.81
CA PRO A 457 -16.25 12.87 20.71
C PRO A 457 -15.37 11.71 21.19
N CYS A 458 -14.69 11.00 20.29
CA CYS A 458 -13.82 9.87 20.64
C CYS A 458 -12.63 10.32 21.51
N THR A 459 -11.96 11.41 21.14
CA THR A 459 -10.83 11.98 21.91
C THR A 459 -11.25 12.32 23.34
N LYS A 460 -12.43 12.92 23.51
CA LYS A 460 -13.00 13.23 24.83
C LYS A 460 -13.35 11.96 25.62
N ALA A 461 -13.90 10.93 24.96
CA ALA A 461 -14.22 9.66 25.61
C ALA A 461 -12.96 8.93 26.08
N ILE A 462 -11.91 8.86 25.24
CA ILE A 462 -10.64 8.21 25.60
C ILE A 462 -9.92 8.97 26.72
N ASP A 463 -9.93 10.31 26.69
CA ASP A 463 -9.41 11.14 27.79
C ASP A 463 -10.12 10.83 29.12
N GLN A 464 -11.45 10.78 29.11
CA GLN A 464 -12.23 10.43 30.30
C GLN A 464 -12.00 8.98 30.74
N LEU A 465 -11.94 8.03 29.81
CA LEU A 465 -11.76 6.60 30.09
C LEU A 465 -10.44 6.32 30.79
N LEU A 466 -9.35 6.97 30.34
CA LEU A 466 -8.00 6.71 30.85
C LEU A 466 -7.68 7.53 32.11
N HIS A 467 -8.44 8.59 32.43
CA HIS A 467 -8.36 9.30 33.72
C HIS A 467 -9.34 8.77 34.79
N ARG A 468 -10.25 7.84 34.46
CA ARG A 468 -11.14 7.16 35.43
C ARG A 468 -10.37 6.15 36.29
N GLY A 469 -9.71 6.63 37.35
CA GLY A 469 -8.93 5.82 38.29
C GLY A 469 -9.69 4.77 39.12
N ASN A 470 -10.97 4.51 38.84
CA ASN A 470 -11.84 3.58 39.60
C ASN A 470 -12.13 2.26 38.88
N LEU A 471 -11.81 2.13 37.58
CA LEU A 471 -12.06 0.90 36.80
C LEU A 471 -10.78 0.09 36.63
N SER A 472 -10.86 -1.24 36.74
CA SER A 472 -9.75 -2.09 36.34
C SER A 472 -9.70 -2.20 34.82
N ALA A 473 -8.54 -2.49 34.24
CA ALA A 473 -8.43 -2.69 32.80
C ALA A 473 -9.25 -3.90 32.28
N ALA A 474 -9.64 -4.83 33.15
CA ALA A 474 -10.56 -5.91 32.79
C ALA A 474 -12.01 -5.39 32.67
N ASP A 475 -12.42 -4.47 33.54
CA ASP A 475 -13.72 -3.80 33.43
C ASP A 475 -13.77 -2.92 32.17
N VAL A 476 -12.69 -2.19 31.88
CA VAL A 476 -12.56 -1.41 30.65
C VAL A 476 -12.58 -2.31 29.41
N SER A 477 -11.82 -3.41 29.39
CA SER A 477 -11.86 -4.36 28.27
C SER A 477 -13.26 -4.92 28.04
N LYS A 478 -13.93 -5.37 29.11
CA LYS A 478 -15.30 -5.88 29.04
C LYS A 478 -16.26 -4.82 28.50
N MET A 479 -16.15 -3.57 28.97
CA MET A 479 -16.95 -2.44 28.49
C MET A 479 -16.74 -2.21 26.98
N LEU A 480 -15.49 -2.10 26.51
CA LEU A 480 -15.18 -1.91 25.09
C LEU A 480 -15.78 -3.03 24.22
N PHE A 481 -15.68 -4.28 24.69
CA PHE A 481 -16.29 -5.44 24.02
C PHE A 481 -17.83 -5.35 23.98
N THR A 482 -18.48 -5.13 25.12
CA THR A 482 -19.94 -5.01 25.19
C THR A 482 -20.46 -3.89 24.29
N SER A 483 -19.77 -2.74 24.24
CA SER A 483 -20.15 -1.62 23.37
C SER A 483 -19.93 -1.90 21.89
N SER A 484 -18.81 -2.51 21.47
CA SER A 484 -18.56 -2.86 20.05
C SER A 484 -19.55 -3.90 19.51
N CYS A 485 -19.97 -4.88 20.32
CA CYS A 485 -20.95 -5.87 19.88
C CYS A 485 -22.40 -5.35 19.84
N ARG A 486 -22.69 -4.19 20.41
CA ARG A 486 -24.06 -3.68 20.59
C ARG A 486 -24.59 -3.07 19.30
N PRO A 487 -25.73 -3.52 18.75
CA PRO A 487 -26.40 -2.85 17.64
C PRO A 487 -26.77 -1.41 18.02
N TRP A 488 -26.43 -0.46 17.17
CA TRP A 488 -26.72 0.94 17.40
C TRP A 488 -28.20 1.25 17.24
N ILE A 489 -28.77 1.94 18.23
CA ILE A 489 -30.17 2.32 18.21
C ILE A 489 -30.26 3.66 17.50
N VAL A 490 -30.61 3.60 16.21
CA VAL A 490 -30.74 4.76 15.34
C VAL A 490 -32.14 4.77 14.72
N THR A 491 -32.76 5.93 14.73
CA THR A 491 -34.08 6.23 14.16
C THR A 491 -34.03 7.57 13.43
N GLY A 492 -35.04 7.88 12.60
CA GLY A 492 -35.03 9.09 11.78
C GLY A 492 -34.99 10.42 12.57
N SER A 493 -35.32 10.38 13.87
CA SER A 493 -35.25 11.51 14.80
C SER A 493 -33.98 11.54 15.66
N THR A 494 -33.10 10.55 15.55
CA THR A 494 -31.85 10.47 16.31
C THR A 494 -30.92 11.62 15.93
N THR A 495 -30.49 12.42 16.90
CA THR A 495 -29.55 13.53 16.66
C THR A 495 -28.09 13.06 16.66
N PHE A 496 -27.21 13.88 16.08
CA PHE A 496 -25.76 13.59 16.10
C PHE A 496 -25.19 13.49 17.53
N ASP A 497 -25.69 14.29 18.47
CA ASP A 497 -25.29 14.21 19.88
C ASP A 497 -25.76 12.90 20.55
N GLN A 498 -26.99 12.45 20.25
CA GLN A 498 -27.52 11.17 20.73
C GLN A 498 -26.73 10.00 20.16
N PHE A 499 -26.37 10.06 18.88
CA PHE A 499 -25.46 9.10 18.25
C PHE A 499 -24.08 9.11 18.92
N CYS A 500 -23.49 10.28 19.16
CA CYS A 500 -22.21 10.38 19.89
C CYS A 500 -22.29 9.84 21.31
N SER A 501 -23.46 9.93 21.98
CA SER A 501 -23.63 9.35 23.32
C SER A 501 -23.55 7.80 23.33
N GLN A 502 -23.76 7.15 22.19
CA GLN A 502 -23.62 5.68 22.03
C GLN A 502 -22.18 5.23 21.74
N ILE A 503 -21.20 6.14 21.66
CA ILE A 503 -19.76 5.82 21.43
C ILE A 503 -18.82 6.50 22.43
N THR A 504 -19.39 7.12 23.48
CA THR A 504 -18.66 7.91 24.48
C THR A 504 -19.12 7.55 25.91
N GLY A 505 -18.29 7.89 26.91
CA GLY A 505 -18.60 7.60 28.30
C GLY A 505 -18.56 6.10 28.59
N ASP A 506 -19.66 5.55 29.12
CA ASP A 506 -19.76 4.13 29.48
C ASP A 506 -20.06 3.24 28.26
N GLU A 507 -20.43 3.85 27.12
CA GLU A 507 -20.66 3.18 25.82
C GLU A 507 -19.44 3.32 24.89
N THR A 508 -18.25 3.60 25.43
CA THR A 508 -17.03 3.69 24.62
C THR A 508 -16.67 2.30 24.07
N CYS A 509 -16.43 2.20 22.75
CA CYS A 509 -16.15 0.94 22.06
C CYS A 509 -14.70 0.87 21.52
N TRP A 510 -14.27 -0.30 21.03
CA TRP A 510 -12.95 -0.49 20.43
C TRP A 510 -12.68 0.45 19.25
N GLU A 511 -13.72 0.76 18.48
CA GLU A 511 -13.65 1.62 17.32
C GLU A 511 -13.36 3.09 17.71
N SER A 512 -13.90 3.57 18.83
CA SER A 512 -13.56 4.88 19.40
C SER A 512 -12.09 4.97 19.81
N LEU A 513 -11.54 3.90 20.38
CA LEU A 513 -10.12 3.83 20.75
C LEU A 513 -9.22 3.74 19.51
N GLY A 514 -9.60 2.93 18.53
CA GLY A 514 -8.92 2.84 17.24
C GLY A 514 -8.89 4.17 16.50
N LEU A 515 -10.03 4.87 16.41
CA LEU A 515 -10.12 6.17 15.72
C LEU A 515 -9.27 7.24 16.42
N PHE A 516 -9.23 7.24 17.75
CA PHE A 516 -8.33 8.11 18.50
C PHE A 516 -6.85 7.86 18.12
N PHE A 517 -6.40 6.62 18.04
CA PHE A 517 -5.03 6.31 17.65
C PHE A 517 -4.73 6.62 16.17
N VAL A 518 -5.70 6.48 15.26
CA VAL A 518 -5.60 6.99 13.88
C VAL A 518 -5.45 8.52 13.89
N ALA A 519 -6.26 9.24 14.68
CA ALA A 519 -6.16 10.70 14.80
C ALA A 519 -4.82 11.16 15.40
N VAL A 520 -4.27 10.45 16.39
CA VAL A 520 -2.91 10.69 16.92
C VAL A 520 -1.85 10.51 15.83
N THR A 521 -1.94 9.43 15.05
CA THR A 521 -1.05 9.17 13.91
C THR A 521 -1.12 10.29 12.88
N ARG A 522 -2.33 10.74 12.55
CA ARG A 522 -2.59 11.79 11.55
C ARG A 522 -2.14 13.17 12.03
N ALA A 523 -2.46 13.56 13.26
CA ALA A 523 -1.99 14.82 13.85
C ALA A 523 -0.45 14.88 13.94
N ALA A 524 0.20 13.76 14.29
CA ALA A 524 1.66 13.68 14.30
C ALA A 524 2.31 13.81 12.90
N THR A 525 1.58 13.61 11.80
CA THR A 525 2.08 13.86 10.43
C THR A 525 2.14 15.37 10.11
N ASP A 526 1.24 16.15 10.69
CA ASP A 526 1.01 17.54 10.32
C ASP A 526 1.78 18.53 11.22
N PHE A 527 2.44 18.06 12.29
CA PHE A 527 3.33 18.84 13.15
C PHE A 527 4.81 18.44 12.99
N ASP A 528 5.74 19.40 12.99
CA ASP A 528 7.19 19.13 12.99
C ASP A 528 7.76 18.82 14.39
N CYS A 529 7.18 19.42 15.44
CA CYS A 529 7.40 19.05 16.83
C CYS A 529 6.10 19.29 17.63
N PHE A 530 5.91 18.56 18.73
CA PHE A 530 4.78 18.81 19.63
C PHE A 530 5.16 18.61 21.11
N GLU A 531 5.08 19.69 21.88
CA GLU A 531 5.45 19.77 23.30
C GLU A 531 6.79 19.04 23.59
N THR A 532 6.77 18.03 24.47
CA THR A 532 7.90 17.14 24.79
C THR A 532 7.73 15.74 24.20
N MET A 533 6.72 15.53 23.34
CA MET A 533 6.38 14.21 22.81
C MET A 533 7.27 13.79 21.64
N PHE A 534 7.60 14.74 20.76
CA PHE A 534 8.65 14.59 19.75
C PHE A 534 9.23 15.95 19.40
N SER A 535 10.55 15.97 19.27
CA SER A 535 11.36 17.11 18.82
C SER A 535 12.12 16.80 17.52
N THR A 536 12.28 15.52 17.20
CA THR A 536 12.96 15.00 16.02
C THR A 536 12.02 14.22 15.10
N ARG A 537 12.41 14.14 13.83
CA ARG A 537 11.73 13.32 12.79
C ARG A 537 11.64 11.84 13.19
N GLU A 538 12.64 11.32 13.89
CA GLU A 538 12.71 9.92 14.31
C GLU A 538 11.73 9.62 15.45
N GLU A 539 11.68 10.47 16.48
CA GLU A 539 10.69 10.40 17.57
C GLU A 539 9.26 10.49 17.00
N ARG A 540 9.03 11.42 16.05
CA ARG A 540 7.75 11.57 15.35
C ARG A 540 7.35 10.28 14.62
N ARG A 541 8.26 9.69 13.82
CA ARG A 541 8.03 8.40 13.13
C ARG A 541 7.78 7.25 14.11
N LYS A 542 8.49 7.20 15.24
CA LYS A 542 8.28 6.21 16.31
C LYS A 542 6.88 6.33 16.90
N LEU A 543 6.43 7.54 17.23
CA LEU A 543 5.06 7.80 17.70
C LEU A 543 4.01 7.39 16.66
N GLN A 544 4.17 7.81 15.40
CA GLN A 544 3.24 7.50 14.31
C GLN A 544 3.06 5.98 14.12
N ARG A 545 4.17 5.22 14.05
CA ARG A 545 4.13 3.76 13.91
C ARG A 545 3.52 3.07 15.14
N LEU A 546 3.84 3.56 16.34
CA LEU A 546 3.29 3.01 17.58
C LEU A 546 1.78 3.27 17.69
N ALA A 547 1.32 4.50 17.41
CA ALA A 547 -0.09 4.84 17.39
C ALA A 547 -0.84 4.03 16.31
N LEU A 548 -0.31 3.90 15.09
CA LEU A 548 -0.93 3.10 14.05
C LEU A 548 -1.01 1.61 14.43
N SER A 549 0.02 1.04 15.05
CA SER A 549 -0.02 -0.34 15.56
C SER A 549 -1.07 -0.54 16.67
N TYR A 550 -1.37 0.48 17.47
CA TYR A 550 -2.45 0.43 18.46
C TYR A 550 -3.84 0.59 17.81
N ALA A 551 -3.95 1.41 16.76
CA ALA A 551 -5.17 1.51 15.95
C ALA A 551 -5.48 0.18 15.24
N ASP A 552 -4.46 -0.46 14.66
CA ASP A 552 -4.54 -1.79 14.06
C ASP A 552 -5.05 -2.82 15.06
N HIS A 553 -4.45 -2.87 16.25
CA HIS A 553 -4.87 -3.80 17.29
C HIS A 553 -6.35 -3.61 17.68
N CYS A 554 -6.80 -2.36 17.83
CA CYS A 554 -8.22 -2.08 18.11
C CYS A 554 -9.15 -2.49 16.95
N LEU A 555 -8.72 -2.28 15.71
CA LEU A 555 -9.48 -2.62 14.51
C LEU A 555 -9.57 -4.14 14.31
N GLU A 556 -8.49 -4.90 14.50
CA GLU A 556 -8.50 -6.37 14.40
C GLU A 556 -9.37 -6.99 15.51
N VAL A 557 -9.34 -6.43 16.73
CA VAL A 557 -10.26 -6.84 17.81
C VAL A 557 -11.72 -6.59 17.41
N ALA A 558 -12.05 -5.40 16.91
CA ALA A 558 -13.39 -5.07 16.43
C ALA A 558 -13.87 -5.98 15.28
N LEU A 559 -13.02 -6.22 14.27
CA LEU A 559 -13.28 -7.14 13.17
C LEU A 559 -13.53 -8.59 13.65
N SER A 560 -12.82 -9.04 14.70
CA SER A 560 -12.96 -10.40 15.23
C SER A 560 -14.33 -10.70 15.86
N LEU A 561 -15.14 -9.67 16.11
CA LEU A 561 -16.51 -9.79 16.65
C LEU A 561 -17.56 -10.11 15.58
N ASP A 562 -17.21 -10.04 14.29
CA ASP A 562 -18.10 -10.27 13.13
C ASP A 562 -19.36 -9.36 13.12
N CYS A 563 -19.31 -8.23 13.81
CA CYS A 563 -20.36 -7.21 13.86
C CYS A 563 -20.05 -6.08 12.87
N MET A 564 -20.55 -6.19 11.64
CA MET A 564 -20.42 -5.13 10.63
C MET A 564 -21.49 -4.04 10.79
N TYR A 565 -21.05 -2.81 11.01
CA TYR A 565 -21.89 -1.60 11.08
C TYR A 565 -21.11 -0.34 10.63
N ASP A 566 -21.81 0.80 10.58
CA ASP A 566 -21.31 2.05 9.99
C ASP A 566 -19.89 2.44 10.42
N PHE A 567 -19.64 2.55 11.73
CA PHE A 567 -18.41 3.12 12.29
C PHE A 567 -17.20 2.21 12.17
N LEU A 568 -17.40 0.89 12.11
CA LEU A 568 -16.32 -0.04 11.82
C LEU A 568 -15.77 0.18 10.40
N LEU A 569 -16.63 0.47 9.41
CA LEU A 569 -16.17 0.87 8.07
C LEU A 569 -15.45 2.23 8.07
N LEU A 570 -15.94 3.21 8.84
CA LEU A 570 -15.27 4.51 8.96
C LEU A 570 -13.86 4.37 9.53
N LEU A 571 -13.69 3.55 10.57
CA LEU A 571 -12.37 3.23 11.13
C LEU A 571 -11.48 2.49 10.12
N GLN A 572 -12.00 1.48 9.42
CA GLN A 572 -11.23 0.77 8.38
C GLN A 572 -10.70 1.72 7.30
N TYR A 573 -11.53 2.66 6.83
CA TYR A 573 -11.12 3.64 5.81
C TYR A 573 -10.01 4.56 6.34
N GLU A 574 -10.19 5.14 7.53
CA GLU A 574 -9.21 6.09 8.09
C GLU A 574 -7.91 5.39 8.53
N ASN A 575 -7.99 4.13 8.95
CA ASN A 575 -6.83 3.25 9.16
C ASN A 575 -6.09 2.97 7.85
N PHE A 576 -6.79 2.67 6.74
CA PHE A 576 -6.18 2.55 5.41
C PHE A 576 -5.43 3.84 5.00
N ILE A 577 -6.03 5.02 5.21
CA ILE A 577 -5.40 6.32 4.91
C ILE A 577 -4.16 6.56 5.79
N ALA A 578 -4.18 6.13 7.06
CA ALA A 578 -2.99 6.17 7.89
C ALA A 578 -1.88 5.24 7.36
N HIS A 579 -2.21 4.04 6.89
CA HIS A 579 -1.24 3.13 6.29
C HIS A 579 -0.65 3.61 4.97
N SER A 580 -1.40 4.30 4.10
CA SER A 580 -0.79 4.88 2.88
C SER A 580 0.25 5.95 3.23
N MET A 581 0.05 6.68 4.34
CA MET A 581 1.01 7.68 4.83
C MET A 581 2.21 7.08 5.58
N ILE A 582 2.06 5.95 6.28
CA ILE A 582 3.10 5.37 7.17
C ILE A 582 3.85 4.17 6.57
N ASP A 583 3.21 3.39 5.69
CA ASP A 583 3.86 2.30 4.94
C ASP A 583 4.23 2.74 3.51
N GLY A 584 3.50 3.70 2.95
CA GLY A 584 3.70 4.25 1.61
C GLY A 584 2.69 3.72 0.59
N ASP A 585 2.52 4.45 -0.51
CA ASP A 585 1.47 4.20 -1.51
C ASP A 585 1.72 2.94 -2.34
N GLN A 586 2.98 2.50 -2.45
CA GLN A 586 3.35 1.23 -3.06
C GLN A 586 3.25 0.03 -2.09
N SER A 587 2.89 0.26 -0.82
CA SER A 587 2.77 -0.82 0.17
C SER A 587 1.64 -1.78 -0.17
N TYR A 588 1.97 -3.07 -0.26
CA TYR A 588 0.98 -4.13 -0.37
C TYR A 588 0.00 -4.12 0.82
N ASN A 589 0.44 -3.71 2.02
CA ASN A 589 -0.41 -3.66 3.21
C ASN A 589 -1.49 -2.58 3.08
N SER A 590 -1.12 -1.36 2.64
CA SER A 590 -2.09 -0.29 2.35
C SER A 590 -3.10 -0.71 1.28
N TRP A 591 -2.63 -1.32 0.18
CA TRP A 591 -3.52 -1.83 -0.88
C TRP A 591 -4.41 -3.00 -0.45
N ARG A 592 -3.97 -3.83 0.50
CA ARG A 592 -4.78 -4.89 1.11
C ARG A 592 -5.92 -4.29 1.94
N ARG A 593 -5.60 -3.34 2.84
CA ARG A 593 -6.59 -2.66 3.69
C ARG A 593 -7.68 -1.94 2.88
N LEU A 594 -7.35 -1.33 1.75
CA LEU A 594 -8.34 -0.76 0.82
C LEU A 594 -9.28 -1.84 0.21
N GLY A 595 -8.83 -3.08 0.13
CA GLY A 595 -9.64 -4.23 -0.27
C GLY A 595 -10.62 -4.64 0.83
N ASP A 596 -10.14 -4.66 2.08
CA ASP A 596 -10.97 -4.95 3.26
C ASP A 596 -12.08 -3.89 3.42
N VAL A 597 -11.73 -2.60 3.22
CA VAL A 597 -12.70 -1.48 3.12
C VAL A 597 -13.75 -1.73 2.03
N ALA A 598 -13.32 -2.16 0.84
CA ALA A 598 -14.26 -2.44 -0.26
C ALA A 598 -15.20 -3.61 0.09
N SER A 599 -14.68 -4.70 0.66
CA SER A 599 -15.47 -5.84 1.12
C SER A 599 -16.50 -5.44 2.19
N SER A 600 -16.08 -4.67 3.20
CA SER A 600 -16.97 -4.13 4.24
C SER A 600 -18.04 -3.21 3.68
N LEU A 601 -17.71 -2.37 2.69
CA LEU A 601 -18.65 -1.50 2.01
C LEU A 601 -19.69 -2.27 1.20
N PHE A 602 -19.29 -3.35 0.53
CA PHE A 602 -20.22 -4.24 -0.16
C PHE A 602 -21.12 -4.98 0.85
N ALA A 603 -20.57 -5.49 1.95
CA ALA A 603 -21.33 -6.14 3.02
C ALA A 603 -22.33 -5.21 3.71
N LEU A 604 -22.04 -3.90 3.79
CA LEU A 604 -22.96 -2.88 4.31
C LEU A 604 -23.96 -2.34 3.26
N GLY A 605 -23.88 -2.79 2.00
CA GLY A 605 -24.84 -2.42 0.95
C GLY A 605 -24.70 -1.00 0.38
N TYR A 606 -23.77 -0.17 0.84
CA TYR A 606 -23.73 1.27 0.47
C TYR A 606 -23.60 1.54 -1.04
N HIS A 607 -23.00 0.61 -1.78
CA HIS A 607 -22.89 0.64 -3.23
C HIS A 607 -24.25 0.71 -3.95
N GLU A 608 -25.32 0.13 -3.39
CA GLU A 608 -26.69 0.16 -3.95
C GLU A 608 -27.70 0.85 -3.03
N GLN A 609 -27.48 0.89 -1.72
CA GLN A 609 -28.51 1.16 -0.70
C GLN A 609 -28.20 2.30 0.29
N ALA A 610 -27.22 3.18 0.01
CA ALA A 610 -26.81 4.25 0.95
C ALA A 610 -27.96 5.12 1.50
N ASP A 611 -29.08 5.16 0.79
CA ASP A 611 -30.23 6.04 1.00
C ASP A 611 -31.56 5.31 1.20
N LEU A 612 -31.60 3.97 1.21
CA LEU A 612 -32.86 3.20 1.15
C LEU A 612 -33.49 2.90 2.51
N ASP A 613 -32.87 3.37 3.59
CA ASP A 613 -33.39 3.27 4.95
C ASP A 613 -34.11 4.58 5.33
N PRO A 614 -35.46 4.63 5.27
CA PRO A 614 -36.22 5.84 5.60
C PRO A 614 -36.14 6.21 7.09
N ASP A 615 -35.74 5.26 7.95
CA ASP A 615 -35.52 5.47 9.37
C ASP A 615 -34.06 5.89 9.68
N CYS A 616 -33.19 6.03 8.68
CA CYS A 616 -31.82 6.53 8.87
C CYS A 616 -31.82 8.08 8.95
N PRO A 617 -31.26 8.70 10.01
CA PRO A 617 -31.24 10.15 10.16
C PRO A 617 -30.31 10.81 9.12
N PRO A 618 -30.57 12.07 8.71
CA PRO A 618 -29.88 12.70 7.58
C PRO A 618 -28.36 12.79 7.72
N PHE A 619 -27.84 13.00 8.94
CA PHE A 619 -26.38 13.07 9.16
C PHE A 619 -25.70 11.72 8.87
N LEU A 620 -26.36 10.61 9.22
CA LEU A 620 -25.83 9.27 9.02
C LEU A 620 -25.93 8.86 7.54
N GLN A 621 -27.01 9.22 6.85
CA GLN A 621 -27.09 9.07 5.38
C GLN A 621 -25.93 9.79 4.69
N ASN A 622 -25.64 11.04 5.08
CA ASN A 622 -24.51 11.79 4.53
C ASN A 622 -23.15 11.15 4.85
N LEU A 623 -23.00 10.54 6.02
CA LEU A 623 -21.79 9.81 6.41
C LEU A 623 -21.62 8.49 5.62
N ARG A 624 -22.72 7.76 5.34
CA ARG A 624 -22.76 6.59 4.44
C ARG A 624 -22.39 6.97 3.00
N ARG A 625 -23.04 8.00 2.45
CA ARG A 625 -22.73 8.60 1.14
C ARG A 625 -21.25 9.01 1.05
N ALA A 626 -20.74 9.71 2.06
CA ALA A 626 -19.35 10.12 2.12
C ALA A 626 -18.40 8.91 2.16
N ALA A 627 -18.66 7.91 3.01
CA ALA A 627 -17.83 6.70 3.10
C ALA A 627 -17.71 5.99 1.75
N PHE A 628 -18.83 5.86 1.02
CA PHE A 628 -18.81 5.27 -0.31
C PHE A 628 -18.07 6.13 -1.34
N ALA A 629 -18.37 7.42 -1.43
CA ALA A 629 -17.67 8.34 -2.34
C ALA A 629 -16.15 8.38 -2.09
N ARG A 630 -15.73 8.35 -0.82
CA ARG A 630 -14.33 8.29 -0.38
C ARG A 630 -13.66 6.98 -0.79
N ALA A 631 -14.25 5.82 -0.44
CA ALA A 631 -13.72 4.51 -0.80
C ALA A 631 -13.66 4.29 -2.32
N TYR A 632 -14.70 4.72 -3.05
CA TYR A 632 -14.75 4.69 -4.51
C TYR A 632 -13.63 5.51 -5.14
N SER A 633 -13.35 6.73 -4.64
CA SER A 633 -12.24 7.55 -5.14
C SER A 633 -10.87 6.97 -4.78
N ALA A 634 -10.69 6.49 -3.55
CA ALA A 634 -9.44 5.84 -3.13
C ALA A 634 -9.12 4.63 -4.02
N ASP A 635 -10.10 3.76 -4.26
CA ASP A 635 -9.99 2.61 -5.17
C ASP A 635 -9.52 3.02 -6.57
N LYS A 636 -10.12 4.06 -7.18
CA LYS A 636 -9.68 4.52 -8.51
C LYS A 636 -8.28 5.12 -8.51
N ASN A 637 -7.99 6.03 -7.60
CA ASN A 637 -6.68 6.69 -7.59
C ASN A 637 -5.55 5.70 -7.31
N VAL A 638 -5.69 4.82 -6.30
CA VAL A 638 -4.68 3.79 -5.98
C VAL A 638 -4.54 2.78 -7.12
N SER A 639 -5.63 2.42 -7.80
CA SER A 639 -5.59 1.51 -8.95
C SER A 639 -4.83 2.10 -10.13
N ILE A 640 -5.07 3.37 -10.48
CA ILE A 640 -4.32 4.10 -11.52
C ILE A 640 -2.84 4.18 -11.13
N PHE A 641 -2.55 4.64 -9.90
CA PHE A 641 -1.18 4.77 -9.40
C PHE A 641 -0.41 3.44 -9.32
N LEU A 642 -1.08 2.29 -9.21
CA LEU A 642 -0.42 0.99 -9.17
C LEU A 642 -0.49 0.21 -10.49
N GLY A 643 -1.12 0.75 -11.55
CA GLY A 643 -1.39 0.02 -12.79
C GLY A 643 -2.31 -1.20 -12.59
N ARG A 644 -3.23 -1.14 -11.62
CA ARG A 644 -4.09 -2.28 -11.21
C ARG A 644 -5.55 -2.06 -11.62
N PRO A 645 -6.35 -3.14 -11.79
CA PRO A 645 -7.79 -3.01 -11.97
C PRO A 645 -8.48 -2.46 -10.71
N PRO A 646 -9.39 -1.47 -10.84
CA PRO A 646 -10.29 -1.05 -9.76
C PRO A 646 -11.14 -2.20 -9.22
N ARG A 647 -11.35 -2.24 -7.90
CA ARG A 647 -12.21 -3.22 -7.22
C ARG A 647 -13.67 -2.78 -7.17
N ILE A 648 -13.94 -1.48 -7.07
CA ILE A 648 -15.29 -0.93 -6.91
C ILE A 648 -15.75 -0.33 -8.24
N SER A 649 -16.25 -1.15 -9.17
CA SER A 649 -16.66 -0.63 -10.49
C SER A 649 -18.00 0.09 -10.44
N GLN A 650 -18.09 1.23 -11.16
CA GLN A 650 -19.30 2.01 -11.40
C GLN A 650 -20.49 1.14 -11.88
N LYS A 651 -20.23 0.06 -12.63
CA LYS A 651 -21.27 -0.80 -13.22
C LYS A 651 -22.15 -1.55 -12.22
N TYR A 652 -21.69 -1.67 -10.98
CA TYR A 652 -22.39 -2.35 -9.89
C TYR A 652 -22.72 -1.40 -8.73
N CYS A 653 -22.64 -0.07 -8.93
CA CYS A 653 -22.84 0.89 -7.86
C CYS A 653 -23.60 2.16 -8.29
N GLN A 654 -24.47 2.69 -7.42
CA GLN A 654 -25.25 3.91 -7.63
C GLN A 654 -24.46 5.21 -7.31
N ILE A 655 -23.18 5.28 -7.70
CA ILE A 655 -22.28 6.39 -7.34
C ILE A 655 -22.75 7.75 -7.88
N GLU A 656 -23.43 7.80 -9.02
CA GLU A 656 -23.87 9.07 -9.65
C GLU A 656 -24.98 9.76 -8.84
N ARG A 657 -25.85 8.98 -8.17
CA ARG A 657 -26.83 9.50 -7.21
C ARG A 657 -26.13 10.12 -6.00
N VAL A 658 -25.21 9.36 -5.40
CA VAL A 658 -24.43 9.79 -4.23
C VAL A 658 -23.62 11.06 -4.51
N ILE A 659 -23.03 11.18 -5.71
CA ILE A 659 -22.36 12.40 -6.16
C ILE A 659 -23.35 13.56 -6.30
N THR A 660 -24.54 13.35 -6.86
CA THR A 660 -25.57 14.39 -6.96
C THR A 660 -25.96 14.93 -5.58
N ASP A 661 -26.27 14.04 -4.63
CA ASP A 661 -26.69 14.42 -3.28
C ASP A 661 -25.60 15.16 -2.50
N LEU A 662 -24.35 14.67 -2.56
CA LEU A 662 -23.18 15.33 -1.97
C LEU A 662 -22.90 16.69 -2.62
N GLY A 663 -23.12 16.83 -3.92
CA GLY A 663 -22.97 18.10 -4.64
C GLY A 663 -24.00 19.15 -4.21
N MET A 664 -25.25 18.74 -4.03
CA MET A 664 -26.33 19.62 -3.52
C MET A 664 -26.03 20.11 -2.10
N ALA A 665 -25.48 19.23 -1.24
CA ALA A 665 -25.03 19.58 0.11
C ALA A 665 -23.81 20.53 0.09
N ALA A 666 -22.80 20.25 -0.74
CA ALA A 666 -21.55 21.01 -0.80
C ALA A 666 -21.68 22.40 -1.45
N ILE A 667 -22.56 22.54 -2.45
CA ILE A 667 -22.68 23.78 -3.26
C ILE A 667 -23.84 24.67 -2.75
N GLY A 668 -24.72 24.15 -1.88
CA GLY A 668 -25.64 24.97 -1.09
C GLY A 668 -26.98 25.27 -1.77
N THR A 669 -27.60 24.27 -2.40
CA THR A 669 -28.94 24.38 -3.01
C THR A 669 -30.09 23.96 -2.09
N VAL A 670 -29.81 23.40 -0.91
CA VAL A 670 -30.84 22.98 0.06
C VAL A 670 -30.63 23.66 1.42
N SER A 671 -31.35 24.77 1.64
CA SER A 671 -31.64 25.28 2.98
C SER A 671 -32.69 24.41 3.67
N THR A 672 -32.27 23.31 4.30
CA THR A 672 -33.08 22.62 5.31
C THR A 672 -32.50 22.87 6.69
N HIS A 673 -33.27 23.60 7.50
CA HIS A 673 -32.93 23.95 8.88
C HIS A 673 -32.51 22.74 9.72
N GLN A 674 -31.31 22.76 10.29
CA GLN A 674 -31.06 22.28 11.66
C GLN A 674 -29.78 22.88 12.25
N ASN A 675 -29.85 23.20 13.54
CA ASN A 675 -28.95 24.09 14.26
C ASN A 675 -27.50 23.58 14.38
N VAL A 676 -26.61 24.02 13.50
CA VAL A 676 -25.20 24.29 13.83
C VAL A 676 -24.98 25.79 13.60
N PRO A 677 -24.36 26.54 14.54
CA PRO A 677 -24.20 27.98 14.42
C PRO A 677 -23.04 28.35 13.47
N THR A 678 -23.17 28.05 12.18
CA THR A 678 -22.33 28.64 11.12
C THR A 678 -22.89 30.00 10.72
N SER A 679 -22.31 31.05 11.31
CA SER A 679 -22.55 32.44 10.90
C SER A 679 -22.12 32.67 9.44
N SER A 680 -22.93 33.45 8.72
CA SER A 680 -22.76 33.82 7.31
C SER A 680 -21.48 34.59 6.97
N MET A 681 -21.12 34.55 5.68
CA MET A 681 -20.05 35.28 4.93
C MET A 681 -18.70 34.56 4.82
N GLY A 682 -18.43 34.04 3.62
CA GLY A 682 -17.22 33.32 3.25
C GLY A 682 -17.32 31.83 3.58
N GLN A 683 -17.71 31.00 2.61
CA GLN A 683 -17.69 29.55 2.82
C GLN A 683 -16.24 29.09 2.96
N SER A 684 -15.92 28.59 4.15
CA SER A 684 -14.66 27.90 4.44
C SER A 684 -14.63 26.51 3.80
N PHE A 685 -13.44 25.93 3.66
CA PHE A 685 -13.28 24.53 3.25
C PHE A 685 -14.14 23.55 4.08
N ASP A 686 -14.72 22.57 3.38
CA ASP A 686 -15.49 21.46 3.94
C ASP A 686 -15.03 20.15 3.29
N TYR A 687 -14.86 19.10 4.10
CA TYR A 687 -14.54 17.76 3.62
C TYR A 687 -15.68 17.13 2.79
N ILE A 688 -16.94 17.57 2.93
CA ILE A 688 -18.04 17.15 2.04
C ILE A 688 -17.82 17.66 0.60
N LEU A 689 -17.39 18.92 0.43
CA LEU A 689 -17.02 19.48 -0.87
C LEU A 689 -15.87 18.72 -1.52
N GLU A 690 -14.84 18.39 -0.74
CA GLU A 690 -13.69 17.63 -1.22
C GLU A 690 -14.06 16.15 -1.52
N THR A 691 -15.01 15.58 -0.77
CA THR A 691 -15.60 14.25 -1.03
C THR A 691 -16.36 14.22 -2.35
N TRP A 692 -17.29 15.16 -2.55
CA TRP A 692 -18.02 15.32 -3.81
C TRP A 692 -17.04 15.48 -5.00
N TRP A 693 -16.06 16.36 -4.84
CA TRP A 693 -15.10 16.66 -5.89
C TRP A 693 -14.26 15.42 -6.28
N THR A 694 -13.64 14.75 -5.31
CA THR A 694 -12.77 13.60 -5.60
C THR A 694 -13.53 12.44 -6.25
N ALA A 695 -14.79 12.20 -5.82
CA ALA A 695 -15.62 11.13 -6.36
C ALA A 695 -16.09 11.45 -7.78
N SER A 696 -16.45 12.71 -8.05
CA SER A 696 -16.76 13.20 -9.39
C SER A 696 -15.58 13.09 -10.35
N CYS A 697 -14.35 13.33 -9.88
CA CYS A 697 -13.16 13.07 -10.67
C CYS A 697 -12.89 11.57 -10.86
N ALA A 698 -13.19 10.74 -9.86
CA ALA A 698 -12.98 9.30 -9.91
C ALA A 698 -13.90 8.58 -10.92
N THR A 699 -15.16 9.00 -11.08
CA THR A 699 -16.06 8.42 -12.11
C THR A 699 -15.56 8.70 -13.52
N LEU A 700 -15.11 9.94 -13.80
CA LEU A 700 -14.50 10.27 -15.08
C LEU A 700 -13.21 9.48 -15.29
N LYS A 701 -12.35 9.34 -14.27
CA LYS A 701 -11.14 8.50 -14.33
C LYS A 701 -11.46 7.02 -14.64
N GLU A 702 -12.49 6.42 -14.02
CA GLU A 702 -12.92 5.04 -14.35
C GLU A 702 -13.39 4.94 -15.82
N GLN A 703 -14.08 5.95 -16.33
CA GLN A 703 -14.52 5.99 -17.73
C GLN A 703 -13.34 6.11 -18.72
N VAL A 704 -12.26 6.81 -18.36
CA VAL A 704 -11.01 6.80 -19.14
C VAL A 704 -10.38 5.41 -19.15
N LEU A 705 -10.30 4.74 -17.99
CA LEU A 705 -9.80 3.36 -17.92
C LEU A 705 -10.65 2.40 -18.76
N ASP A 706 -11.96 2.62 -18.90
CA ASP A 706 -12.83 1.82 -19.77
C ASP A 706 -12.54 2.02 -21.28
N LEU A 707 -11.82 3.09 -21.68
CA LEU A 707 -11.38 3.33 -23.08
C LEU A 707 -10.14 2.53 -23.50
N THR A 708 -9.41 1.91 -22.56
CA THR A 708 -8.24 1.07 -22.88
C THR A 708 -8.65 -0.30 -23.43
N LYS A 709 -9.91 -0.69 -23.23
CA LYS A 709 -10.51 -1.94 -23.73
C LYS A 709 -10.59 -1.92 -25.26
N ASN A 710 -10.76 -3.11 -25.87
CA ASN A 710 -10.85 -3.34 -27.32
C ASN A 710 -12.06 -2.65 -27.99
N LEU A 711 -12.03 -1.31 -28.04
CA LEU A 711 -12.92 -0.44 -28.79
C LEU A 711 -12.26 -0.11 -30.14
N ASP A 712 -13.05 0.13 -31.17
CA ASP A 712 -12.55 0.71 -32.40
C ASP A 712 -12.08 2.17 -32.18
N SER A 713 -11.15 2.63 -33.01
CA SER A 713 -10.52 3.95 -32.85
C SER A 713 -11.50 5.12 -32.93
N GLN A 714 -12.62 4.99 -33.65
CA GLN A 714 -13.62 6.05 -33.76
C GLN A 714 -14.45 6.14 -32.48
N THR A 715 -15.04 5.03 -32.03
CA THR A 715 -15.76 4.96 -30.74
C THR A 715 -14.89 5.40 -29.57
N LYS A 716 -13.59 5.09 -29.61
CA LYS A 716 -12.62 5.54 -28.60
C LYS A 716 -12.43 7.06 -28.61
N ALA A 717 -12.27 7.66 -29.80
CA ALA A 717 -12.15 9.12 -29.95
C ALA A 717 -13.43 9.86 -29.54
N ASP A 718 -14.60 9.39 -30.00
CA ASP A 718 -15.90 10.01 -29.71
C ASP A 718 -16.19 10.03 -28.19
N LYS A 719 -15.93 8.91 -27.49
CA LYS A 719 -16.07 8.83 -26.03
C LYS A 719 -15.02 9.67 -25.29
N ALA A 720 -13.79 9.73 -25.78
CA ALA A 720 -12.77 10.58 -25.17
C ALA A 720 -13.16 12.07 -25.26
N GLN A 721 -13.81 12.48 -26.36
CA GLN A 721 -14.35 13.83 -26.51
C GLN A 721 -15.50 14.11 -25.52
N ASP A 722 -16.42 13.18 -25.29
CA ASP A 722 -17.46 13.30 -24.25
C ASP A 722 -16.87 13.47 -22.85
N ILE A 723 -15.94 12.59 -22.46
CA ILE A 723 -15.31 12.64 -21.13
C ILE A 723 -14.53 13.96 -20.97
N SER A 724 -13.84 14.44 -22.00
CA SER A 724 -13.14 15.73 -21.99
C SER A 724 -14.11 16.90 -21.80
N ALA A 725 -15.24 16.92 -22.51
CA ALA A 725 -16.28 17.93 -22.34
C ALA A 725 -16.85 17.92 -20.91
N ARG A 726 -17.16 16.72 -20.38
CA ARG A 726 -17.68 16.55 -19.01
C ARG A 726 -16.65 16.93 -17.95
N ALA A 727 -15.35 16.71 -18.17
CA ALA A 727 -14.29 17.14 -17.28
C ALA A 727 -14.19 18.68 -17.19
N LEU A 728 -14.42 19.39 -18.30
CA LEU A 728 -14.53 20.85 -18.33
C LEU A 728 -15.81 21.34 -17.63
N THR A 729 -16.96 20.73 -17.90
CA THR A 729 -18.22 21.04 -17.20
C THR A 729 -18.09 20.86 -15.69
N LEU A 730 -17.48 19.77 -15.24
CA LEU A 730 -17.21 19.51 -13.83
C LEU A 730 -16.30 20.58 -13.21
N TRP A 731 -15.21 20.97 -13.89
CA TRP A 731 -14.35 22.08 -13.42
C TRP A 731 -15.12 23.39 -13.29
N HIS A 732 -16.01 23.72 -14.23
CA HIS A 732 -16.82 24.93 -14.14
C HIS A 732 -17.93 24.87 -13.08
N SER A 733 -18.39 23.67 -12.70
CA SER A 733 -19.37 23.49 -11.61
C SER A 733 -18.79 23.71 -10.20
N LEU A 734 -17.47 23.53 -10.02
CA LEU A 734 -16.78 23.89 -8.77
C LEU A 734 -16.78 25.43 -8.60
N PRO A 735 -17.29 26.00 -7.50
CA PRO A 735 -17.38 27.47 -7.34
C PRO A 735 -16.01 28.16 -7.43
N THR A 736 -15.95 29.36 -8.03
CA THR A 736 -14.70 30.10 -8.24
C THR A 736 -13.78 30.24 -7.00
N PRO A 737 -14.29 30.46 -5.76
CA PRO A 737 -13.44 30.47 -4.56
C PRO A 737 -12.66 29.16 -4.34
N HIS A 738 -13.17 28.05 -4.84
CA HIS A 738 -12.62 26.70 -4.72
C HIS A 738 -11.79 26.25 -5.94
N ARG A 739 -11.57 27.14 -6.92
CA ARG A 739 -10.74 26.87 -8.10
C ARG A 739 -9.37 27.53 -7.99
N LEU A 740 -8.32 26.80 -8.37
CA LEU A 740 -6.99 27.36 -8.58
C LEU A 740 -6.92 27.97 -10.00
N GLU A 741 -7.26 29.26 -10.06
CA GLU A 741 -7.19 30.09 -11.29
C GLU A 741 -6.01 31.08 -11.28
N SER A 742 -5.41 31.32 -10.11
CA SER A 742 -4.22 32.15 -9.90
C SER A 742 -3.07 31.33 -9.31
N PRO A 743 -1.81 31.77 -9.46
CA PRO A 743 -0.66 31.21 -8.73
C PRO A 743 -0.93 31.05 -7.23
N LEU A 744 -0.50 29.92 -6.66
CA LEU A 744 -0.84 29.50 -5.30
C LEU A 744 -0.37 30.51 -4.22
N TYR A 745 0.74 31.21 -4.48
CA TYR A 745 1.29 32.20 -3.54
C TYR A 745 0.41 33.44 -3.36
N LEU A 746 -0.50 33.72 -4.31
CA LEU A 746 -1.49 34.79 -4.21
C LEU A 746 -2.72 34.39 -3.37
N CYS A 747 -2.91 33.10 -3.09
CA CYS A 747 -3.98 32.59 -2.23
C CYS A 747 -3.64 32.70 -0.73
N ASN A 748 -2.74 33.61 -0.32
CA ASN A 748 -2.22 33.72 1.04
C ASN A 748 -3.24 34.13 2.11
N SER A 749 -4.39 34.67 1.71
CA SER A 749 -5.54 34.99 2.57
C SER A 749 -6.41 33.79 2.94
N ARG A 750 -6.18 32.63 2.30
CA ARG A 750 -6.88 31.37 2.57
C ARG A 750 -6.11 30.53 3.61
N SER A 751 -6.83 29.70 4.34
CA SER A 751 -6.26 28.76 5.32
C SER A 751 -5.31 27.75 4.66
N PRO A 752 -4.40 27.12 5.43
CA PRO A 752 -3.51 26.07 4.91
C PRO A 752 -4.24 24.89 4.26
N VAL A 753 -5.39 24.47 4.83
CA VAL A 753 -6.19 23.36 4.30
C VAL A 753 -6.95 23.74 3.03
N GLU A 754 -7.47 24.98 2.94
CA GLU A 754 -8.07 25.50 1.70
C GLU A 754 -7.05 25.53 0.56
N ARG A 755 -5.81 25.98 0.83
CA ARG A 755 -4.75 26.03 -0.19
C ARG A 755 -4.39 24.63 -0.70
N ASP A 756 -4.28 23.65 0.19
CA ASP A 756 -4.03 22.26 -0.19
C ASP A 756 -5.19 21.64 -0.99
N PHE A 757 -6.43 22.03 -0.68
CA PHE A 757 -7.61 21.64 -1.46
C PHE A 757 -7.59 22.23 -2.87
N LEU A 758 -7.21 23.51 -3.06
CA LEU A 758 -7.10 24.11 -4.40
C LEU A 758 -6.11 23.37 -5.29
N VAL A 759 -4.96 22.98 -4.72
CA VAL A 759 -3.95 22.14 -5.38
C VAL A 759 -4.55 20.76 -5.70
N SER A 760 -5.17 20.10 -4.73
CA SER A 760 -5.85 18.81 -4.90
C SER A 760 -6.89 18.85 -6.02
N ALA A 761 -7.69 19.91 -6.07
CA ALA A 761 -8.78 20.06 -7.00
C ALA A 761 -8.26 20.24 -8.43
N LYS A 762 -7.28 21.14 -8.60
CA LYS A 762 -6.66 21.41 -9.90
C LYS A 762 -5.91 20.19 -10.44
N LEU A 763 -5.14 19.50 -9.61
CA LEU A 763 -4.41 18.30 -10.02
C LEU A 763 -5.36 17.15 -10.39
N ASN A 764 -6.46 16.95 -9.66
CA ASN A 764 -7.46 15.95 -10.02
C ASN A 764 -8.11 16.21 -11.39
N HIS A 765 -8.47 17.46 -11.68
CA HIS A 765 -9.02 17.84 -13.00
C HIS A 765 -8.00 17.64 -14.12
N LEU A 766 -6.77 18.14 -13.95
CA LEU A 766 -5.70 17.97 -14.95
C LEU A 766 -5.37 16.49 -15.18
N HIS A 767 -5.42 15.65 -14.13
CA HIS A 767 -5.14 14.22 -14.27
C HIS A 767 -6.17 13.49 -15.16
N ILE A 768 -7.43 13.92 -15.19
CA ILE A 768 -8.42 13.35 -16.12
C ILE A 768 -8.03 13.63 -17.57
N LEU A 769 -7.60 14.87 -17.86
CA LEU A 769 -7.15 15.27 -19.19
C LEU A 769 -5.86 14.53 -19.59
N PHE A 770 -4.91 14.43 -18.67
CA PHE A 770 -3.66 13.68 -18.86
C PHE A 770 -3.93 12.20 -19.21
N LEU A 771 -4.79 11.51 -18.43
CA LEU A 771 -5.11 10.11 -18.68
C LEU A 771 -5.84 9.93 -20.03
N LEU A 772 -6.72 10.86 -20.42
CA LEU A 772 -7.35 10.86 -21.75
C LEU A 772 -6.32 10.99 -22.87
N GLU A 773 -5.41 11.96 -22.74
CA GLU A 773 -4.36 12.23 -23.72
C GLU A 773 -3.38 11.05 -23.85
N VAL A 774 -2.95 10.44 -22.73
CA VAL A 774 -2.16 9.19 -22.71
C VAL A 774 -2.92 8.05 -23.39
N THR A 775 -4.21 7.89 -23.08
CA THR A 775 -5.05 6.82 -23.66
C THR A 775 -5.26 6.99 -25.16
N LEU A 776 -5.13 8.20 -25.71
CA LEU A 776 -5.24 8.50 -27.14
C LEU A 776 -3.90 8.51 -27.89
N LEU A 777 -2.75 8.33 -27.23
CA LEU A 777 -1.44 8.29 -27.89
C LEU A 777 -1.37 7.17 -28.94
N PRO A 778 -0.97 7.45 -30.20
CA PRO A 778 -0.70 6.41 -31.19
C PRO A 778 0.58 5.61 -30.89
N ARG A 779 1.55 6.24 -30.21
CA ARG A 779 2.85 5.66 -29.85
C ARG A 779 3.33 6.22 -28.52
N ALA A 780 3.73 5.34 -27.62
CA ALA A 780 4.29 5.68 -26.30
C ALA A 780 5.54 6.57 -26.36
N SER A 781 6.33 6.48 -27.44
CA SER A 781 7.57 7.25 -27.60
C SER A 781 7.37 8.68 -28.10
N ASP A 782 6.21 9.06 -28.63
CA ASP A 782 6.00 10.39 -29.21
C ASP A 782 4.82 11.12 -28.53
N PRO A 783 5.07 11.79 -27.39
CA PRO A 783 4.02 12.50 -26.66
C PRO A 783 3.55 13.72 -27.45
N GLY A 784 2.26 13.75 -27.79
CA GLY A 784 1.64 14.86 -28.51
C GLY A 784 1.65 16.18 -27.73
N ILE A 785 1.54 17.30 -28.46
CA ILE A 785 1.69 18.67 -27.91
C ILE A 785 0.75 18.93 -26.73
N GLU A 786 -0.51 18.53 -26.80
CA GLU A 786 -1.48 18.75 -25.71
C GLU A 786 -1.11 17.95 -24.45
N LEU A 787 -0.68 16.69 -24.58
CA LEU A 787 -0.19 15.89 -23.46
C LEU A 787 1.01 16.55 -22.76
N VAL A 788 1.94 17.13 -23.54
CA VAL A 788 3.07 17.88 -22.98
C VAL A 788 2.60 19.15 -22.26
N LYS A 789 1.64 19.89 -22.80
CA LYS A 789 1.05 21.08 -22.13
C LYS A 789 0.33 20.72 -20.83
N THR A 790 -0.49 19.67 -20.82
CA THR A 790 -1.23 19.21 -19.63
C THR A 790 -0.26 18.72 -18.56
N SER A 791 0.77 17.95 -18.96
CA SER A 791 1.87 17.55 -18.08
C SER A 791 2.61 18.75 -17.48
N ALA A 792 2.93 19.77 -18.28
CA ALA A 792 3.55 20.99 -17.79
C ALA A 792 2.69 21.71 -16.74
N LYS A 793 1.38 21.81 -16.97
CA LYS A 793 0.42 22.41 -16.02
C LYS A 793 0.35 21.61 -14.72
N MET A 794 0.37 20.28 -14.77
CA MET A 794 0.39 19.41 -13.58
C MET A 794 1.69 19.58 -12.78
N LEU A 795 2.83 19.53 -13.45
CA LEU A 795 4.14 19.71 -12.83
C LEU A 795 4.27 21.11 -12.19
N HIS A 796 3.79 22.15 -12.85
CA HIS A 796 3.83 23.53 -12.34
C HIS A 796 3.04 23.69 -11.04
N VAL A 797 1.79 23.20 -10.99
CA VAL A 797 0.96 23.23 -9.78
C VAL A 797 1.60 22.42 -8.65
N ALA A 798 2.24 21.29 -8.95
CA ALA A 798 2.99 20.52 -7.98
C ALA A 798 4.26 21.25 -7.48
N ALA A 799 4.98 21.95 -8.36
CA ALA A 799 6.16 22.74 -8.02
C ALA A 799 5.81 23.94 -7.11
N GLU A 800 4.72 24.66 -7.39
CA GLU A 800 4.19 25.68 -6.48
C GLU A 800 3.86 25.09 -5.10
N ALA A 801 3.18 23.95 -5.05
CA ALA A 801 2.83 23.28 -3.80
C ALA A 801 4.05 22.79 -3.01
N ILE A 802 5.11 22.34 -3.69
CA ILE A 802 6.40 21.98 -3.08
C ILE A 802 7.05 23.21 -2.42
N VAL A 803 7.18 24.32 -3.16
CA VAL A 803 7.76 25.57 -2.65
C VAL A 803 6.94 26.12 -1.48
N MET A 804 5.62 25.94 -1.52
CA MET A 804 4.70 26.38 -0.48
C MET A 804 4.43 25.36 0.63
N LYS A 805 5.14 24.22 0.70
CA LYS A 805 4.88 23.12 1.66
C LYS A 805 4.55 23.58 3.09
N GLN A 806 5.32 24.52 3.63
CA GLN A 806 5.17 25.07 4.99
C GLN A 806 3.90 25.91 5.22
N HIS A 807 3.12 26.15 4.17
CA HIS A 807 1.86 26.91 4.19
C HIS A 807 0.64 26.05 3.83
N LEU A 808 0.82 24.73 3.66
CA LEU A 808 -0.24 23.78 3.34
C LEU A 808 -0.53 22.89 4.56
N ALA A 809 -1.79 22.47 4.72
CA ALA A 809 -2.20 21.44 5.67
C ALA A 809 -3.09 20.41 4.95
N ASN A 810 -3.05 19.15 5.37
CA ASN A 810 -3.54 18.05 4.54
C ASN A 810 -5.08 18.05 4.38
N SER A 811 -5.58 18.43 3.21
CA SER A 811 -7.01 18.36 2.82
C SER A 811 -7.42 16.92 2.45
N GLY A 812 -7.18 15.99 3.38
CA GLY A 812 -7.47 14.55 3.25
C GLY A 812 -6.31 13.70 2.74
N THR A 813 -5.52 14.17 1.78
CA THR A 813 -4.33 13.47 1.26
C THR A 813 -3.04 14.28 1.47
N GLY A 814 -1.91 13.60 1.64
CA GLY A 814 -0.60 14.25 1.86
C GLY A 814 -0.05 14.98 0.63
N LEU A 815 0.82 15.98 0.82
CA LEU A 815 1.56 16.60 -0.31
C LEU A 815 2.41 15.58 -1.09
N VAL A 816 3.05 14.64 -0.38
CA VAL A 816 3.85 13.55 -0.98
C VAL A 816 2.99 12.69 -1.92
N TRP A 817 1.76 12.37 -1.52
CA TRP A 817 0.78 11.63 -2.30
C TRP A 817 0.47 12.36 -3.62
N LYS A 818 0.17 13.66 -3.56
CA LYS A 818 -0.10 14.49 -4.75
C LYS A 818 1.07 14.49 -5.73
N ILE A 819 2.31 14.52 -5.23
CA ILE A 819 3.51 14.51 -6.07
C ILE A 819 3.71 13.13 -6.72
N ALA A 820 3.56 12.06 -5.95
CA ALA A 820 3.68 10.69 -6.47
C ALA A 820 2.61 10.37 -7.55
N TYR A 821 1.36 10.81 -7.35
CA TYR A 821 0.23 10.48 -8.22
C TYR A 821 0.10 11.39 -9.45
N TYR A 822 0.56 12.65 -9.37
CA TYR A 822 0.35 13.63 -10.43
C TYR A 822 1.65 14.20 -11.02
N SER A 823 2.64 14.50 -10.18
CA SER A 823 3.88 15.16 -10.63
C SER A 823 4.83 14.18 -11.32
N LEU A 824 4.98 12.96 -10.79
CA LEU A 824 5.84 11.93 -11.39
C LEU A 824 5.42 11.50 -12.81
N PRO A 825 4.17 11.12 -13.10
CA PRO A 825 3.78 10.77 -14.48
C PRO A 825 3.95 11.96 -15.44
N ALA A 826 3.57 13.17 -15.03
CA ALA A 826 3.76 14.39 -15.81
C ALA A 826 5.24 14.70 -16.11
N ALA A 827 6.13 14.59 -15.12
CA ALA A 827 7.57 14.74 -15.30
C ALA A 827 8.14 13.72 -16.29
N GLY A 828 7.55 12.52 -16.37
CA GLY A 828 7.98 11.44 -17.27
C GLY A 828 7.71 11.76 -18.74
N ILE A 829 6.48 12.19 -19.05
CA ILE A 829 6.11 12.71 -20.37
C ILE A 829 7.02 13.86 -20.81
N ILE A 830 7.24 14.83 -19.91
CA ILE A 830 8.11 15.97 -20.19
C ILE A 830 9.53 15.50 -20.49
N CYS A 831 10.06 14.57 -19.70
CA CYS A 831 11.39 14.00 -19.91
C CYS A 831 11.51 13.26 -21.26
N LEU A 832 10.48 12.50 -21.66
CA LEU A 832 10.43 11.84 -22.98
C LEU A 832 10.42 12.86 -24.13
N SER A 833 9.60 13.91 -24.03
CA SER A 833 9.53 14.96 -25.05
C SER A 833 10.85 15.75 -25.16
N LEU A 834 11.52 16.00 -24.02
CA LEU A 834 12.85 16.60 -23.96
C LEU A 834 13.92 15.73 -24.64
N LEU A 835 13.90 14.41 -24.44
CA LEU A 835 14.84 13.47 -25.07
C LEU A 835 14.63 13.42 -26.59
N ASN A 836 13.38 13.31 -27.04
CA ASN A 836 13.04 13.16 -28.45
C ASN A 836 13.04 14.47 -29.24
N ARG A 837 13.40 15.59 -28.59
CA ARG A 837 13.39 16.96 -29.14
C ARG A 837 12.04 17.34 -29.78
N SER A 838 10.94 16.70 -29.38
CA SER A 838 9.60 16.97 -29.93
C SER A 838 8.99 18.27 -29.40
N ILE A 839 9.68 18.96 -28.49
CA ILE A 839 9.36 20.30 -28.00
C ILE A 839 9.66 21.36 -29.09
N ALA A 840 8.91 21.31 -30.18
CA ALA A 840 8.63 22.45 -31.03
C ALA A 840 7.65 23.38 -30.31
N MET A 841 8.09 23.99 -29.20
CA MET A 841 7.28 24.96 -28.45
C MET A 841 7.12 26.23 -29.27
N SER A 842 5.98 26.31 -29.96
CA SER A 842 5.44 27.55 -30.50
C SER A 842 5.41 28.63 -29.42
N GLU A 843 5.76 29.86 -29.81
CA GLU A 843 5.52 31.06 -29.02
C GLU A 843 4.05 31.07 -28.57
N GLY A 844 3.78 31.21 -27.27
CA GLY A 844 2.43 31.06 -26.72
C GLY A 844 2.36 30.84 -25.21
N GLU A 845 2.19 29.59 -24.77
CA GLU A 845 1.55 29.28 -23.48
C GLU A 845 2.40 28.49 -22.47
N THR A 846 3.55 27.93 -22.86
CA THR A 846 4.37 27.14 -21.94
C THR A 846 5.83 27.30 -22.31
N SER A 847 6.64 27.79 -21.38
CA SER A 847 8.07 28.03 -21.61
C SER A 847 8.90 26.81 -21.22
N ILE A 848 9.82 26.40 -22.10
CA ILE A 848 10.86 25.41 -21.78
C ILE A 848 11.62 25.81 -20.51
N SER A 849 11.88 27.11 -20.31
CA SER A 849 12.57 27.59 -19.10
C SER A 849 11.77 27.36 -17.83
N GLN A 850 10.43 27.48 -17.87
CA GLN A 850 9.56 27.20 -16.71
C GLN A 850 9.54 25.71 -16.42
N VAL A 851 9.39 24.88 -17.46
CA VAL A 851 9.40 23.41 -17.31
C VAL A 851 10.72 22.91 -16.71
N ILE A 852 11.86 23.44 -17.15
CA ILE A 852 13.17 23.13 -16.58
C ILE A 852 13.27 23.61 -15.13
N GLN A 853 12.72 24.78 -14.79
CA GLN A 853 12.66 25.27 -13.42
C GLN A 853 11.80 24.37 -12.53
N ASP A 854 10.61 23.97 -12.96
CA ASP A 854 9.69 23.16 -12.17
C ASP A 854 10.24 21.74 -11.94
N LEU A 855 10.88 21.13 -12.95
CA LEU A 855 11.66 19.89 -12.78
C LEU A 855 12.83 20.09 -11.80
N SER A 856 13.53 21.23 -11.87
CA SER A 856 14.63 21.55 -10.95
C SER A 856 14.15 21.78 -9.51
N VAL A 857 12.96 22.35 -9.32
CA VAL A 857 12.30 22.51 -8.02
C VAL A 857 12.01 21.14 -7.40
N LEU A 858 11.45 20.21 -8.18
CA LEU A 858 11.22 18.83 -7.75
C LEU A 858 12.52 18.13 -7.33
N VAL A 859 13.58 18.22 -8.16
CA VAL A 859 14.90 17.65 -7.86
C VAL A 859 15.49 18.26 -6.58
N ALA A 860 15.54 19.59 -6.48
CA ALA A 860 16.19 20.28 -5.37
C ALA A 860 15.50 20.05 -4.02
N HIS A 861 14.16 20.01 -3.98
CA HIS A 861 13.43 19.78 -2.73
C HIS A 861 13.48 18.32 -2.26
N LEU A 862 13.75 17.37 -3.17
CA LEU A 862 14.04 16.00 -2.78
C LEU A 862 15.48 15.85 -2.30
N GLU A 863 16.47 16.33 -3.05
CA GLU A 863 17.90 16.18 -2.70
C GLU A 863 18.27 16.91 -1.39
N SER A 864 17.50 17.92 -1.00
CA SER A 864 17.65 18.63 0.28
C SER A 864 16.92 17.96 1.47
N GLY A 865 16.20 16.86 1.26
CA GLY A 865 15.41 16.18 2.32
C GLY A 865 14.18 16.96 2.81
N VAL A 866 13.91 18.13 2.22
CA VAL A 866 12.81 19.05 2.58
C VAL A 866 11.46 18.45 2.22
N LEU A 867 11.35 17.82 1.06
CA LEU A 867 10.13 17.14 0.65
C LEU A 867 9.92 15.85 1.46
N ILE A 868 10.91 14.96 1.42
CA ILE A 868 10.91 13.60 1.98
C ILE A 868 12.36 13.11 2.13
N ASP A 869 12.60 12.12 2.99
CA ASP A 869 13.95 11.79 3.50
C ASP A 869 14.18 10.29 3.62
N HIS A 870 15.42 9.86 3.85
CA HIS A 870 15.78 8.45 3.95
C HIS A 870 14.96 7.73 5.03
N GLY A 871 14.55 6.49 4.71
CA GLY A 871 13.69 5.66 5.55
C GLY A 871 12.25 6.16 5.72
N GLU A 872 11.83 7.18 4.96
CA GLU A 872 10.43 7.66 4.93
C GLU A 872 9.62 6.93 3.83
N PRO A 873 8.30 6.75 4.03
CA PRO A 873 7.44 6.11 3.03
C PRO A 873 7.49 6.85 1.69
N ASN A 874 7.43 6.14 0.56
CA ASN A 874 7.62 6.68 -0.80
C ASN A 874 9.00 7.28 -1.12
N TYR A 875 9.98 7.31 -0.19
CA TYR A 875 11.31 7.87 -0.48
C TYR A 875 11.99 7.18 -1.68
N ALA A 876 11.97 5.84 -1.72
CA ALA A 876 12.62 5.06 -2.78
C ALA A 876 12.05 5.39 -4.18
N LEU A 877 10.72 5.50 -4.28
CA LEU A 877 10.01 5.90 -5.51
C LEU A 877 10.44 7.28 -5.98
N LEU A 878 10.34 8.28 -5.09
CA LEU A 878 10.66 9.68 -5.43
C LEU A 878 12.15 9.86 -5.76
N SER A 879 13.04 9.17 -5.03
CA SER A 879 14.49 9.19 -5.23
C SER A 879 14.89 8.58 -6.58
N GLY A 880 14.31 7.43 -6.94
CA GLY A 880 14.50 6.81 -8.25
C GLY A 880 14.06 7.71 -9.40
N ALA A 881 12.82 8.22 -9.36
CA ALA A 881 12.30 9.10 -10.41
C ALA A 881 13.12 10.40 -10.54
N THR A 882 13.47 11.02 -9.43
CA THR A 882 14.26 12.27 -9.40
C THR A 882 15.68 12.08 -9.91
N ALA A 883 16.34 10.97 -9.58
CA ALA A 883 17.67 10.65 -10.12
C ALA A 883 17.63 10.59 -11.66
N THR A 884 16.57 10.03 -12.23
CA THR A 884 16.38 9.98 -13.68
C THR A 884 16.04 11.34 -14.29
N VAL A 885 15.14 12.13 -13.68
CA VAL A 885 14.86 13.52 -14.09
C VAL A 885 16.16 14.35 -14.11
N LYS A 886 16.98 14.24 -13.06
CA LYS A 886 18.28 14.92 -12.96
C LYS A 886 19.26 14.47 -14.05
N GLY A 887 19.31 13.17 -14.37
CA GLY A 887 20.11 12.64 -15.46
C GLY A 887 19.70 13.21 -16.83
N ILE A 888 18.39 13.36 -17.07
CA ILE A 888 17.85 13.92 -18.32
C ILE A 888 18.08 15.43 -18.40
N LEU A 889 17.82 16.19 -17.33
CA LEU A 889 18.16 17.62 -17.25
C LEU A 889 19.64 17.88 -17.54
N GLY A 890 20.55 17.07 -16.98
CA GLY A 890 21.98 17.16 -17.25
C GLY A 890 22.31 16.98 -18.75
N ARG A 891 21.66 16.03 -19.42
CA ARG A 891 21.83 15.78 -20.87
C ARG A 891 21.26 16.91 -21.73
N VAL A 892 20.13 17.48 -21.35
CA VAL A 892 19.48 18.59 -22.09
C VAL A 892 20.27 19.89 -21.95
N LEU A 893 20.82 20.18 -20.76
CA LEU A 893 21.54 21.43 -20.48
C LEU A 893 23.01 21.42 -20.97
N THR A 894 23.64 20.25 -21.11
CA THR A 894 25.04 20.14 -21.55
C THR A 894 25.30 20.68 -22.98
N PRO A 895 24.44 20.44 -24.00
CA PRO A 895 24.55 21.07 -25.32
C PRO A 895 24.61 22.60 -25.25
N PHE A 896 23.68 23.24 -24.52
CA PHE A 896 23.65 24.70 -24.36
C PHE A 896 24.95 25.24 -23.72
N ALA A 897 25.52 24.52 -22.76
CA ALA A 897 26.80 24.90 -22.15
C ALA A 897 27.99 24.82 -23.13
N LYS A 898 28.01 23.82 -24.03
CA LYS A 898 29.04 23.69 -25.08
C LYS A 898 28.91 24.77 -26.16
N GLU A 899 27.69 25.09 -26.56
CA GLU A 899 27.41 26.12 -27.57
C GLU A 899 27.84 27.52 -27.07
N LEU A 900 27.67 27.78 -25.76
CA LEU A 900 28.19 28.99 -25.11
C LEU A 900 29.74 29.06 -25.11
N HIS A 901 30.45 27.93 -25.09
CA HIS A 901 31.92 27.88 -25.17
C HIS A 901 32.46 27.95 -26.62
N HIS A 902 31.66 27.59 -27.63
CA HIS A 902 32.09 27.66 -29.03
C HIS A 902 32.01 29.07 -29.65
N THR A 903 31.36 30.03 -28.99
CA THR A 903 31.30 31.43 -29.47
C THR A 903 32.60 32.23 -29.27
N THR A 904 33.58 31.72 -28.52
CA THR A 904 34.82 32.46 -28.20
C THR A 904 36.03 32.12 -29.09
N HIS A 905 35.98 31.09 -29.95
CA HIS A 905 37.07 30.78 -30.88
C HIS A 905 36.58 30.44 -32.29
N ARG A 906 36.60 31.45 -33.18
CA ARG A 906 36.69 31.21 -34.63
C ARG A 906 38.04 30.62 -34.98
N SER A 907 38.06 29.43 -35.57
CA SER A 907 39.05 29.06 -36.60
C SER A 907 38.45 28.03 -37.56
N THR A 908 39.09 27.84 -38.71
CA THR A 908 38.44 27.39 -39.95
C THR A 908 38.72 25.94 -40.35
N ALA A 909 37.68 25.29 -40.90
CA ALA A 909 37.69 24.18 -41.87
C ALA A 909 38.13 22.77 -41.39
N PRO A 910 37.77 21.69 -42.13
CA PRO A 910 36.58 21.49 -42.98
C PRO A 910 35.77 20.23 -42.59
N THR A 911 34.65 20.06 -43.30
CA THR A 911 33.70 18.94 -43.26
C THR A 911 34.34 17.54 -43.32
N ASP A 912 33.79 16.58 -42.58
CA ASP A 912 33.85 15.16 -42.97
C ASP A 912 32.55 14.41 -42.64
N VAL A 913 32.22 13.38 -43.41
CA VAL A 913 30.91 12.73 -43.46
C VAL A 913 30.98 11.29 -42.97
N LEU A 914 30.28 10.98 -41.87
CA LEU A 914 29.93 9.64 -41.39
C LEU A 914 28.69 9.79 -40.47
N GLY A 915 27.66 8.96 -40.52
CA GLY A 915 27.36 7.84 -41.42
C GLY A 915 26.08 7.17 -40.89
N THR A 916 25.06 7.00 -41.72
CA THR A 916 23.82 6.31 -41.31
C THR A 916 24.10 4.83 -41.07
N ALA A 917 23.84 4.35 -39.86
CA ALA A 917 23.85 2.92 -39.54
C ALA A 917 22.42 2.45 -39.31
N ASP A 918 22.03 1.37 -40.00
CA ASP A 918 20.66 0.86 -40.05
C ASP A 918 20.13 0.37 -38.69
N LEU A 919 18.84 0.61 -38.44
CA LEU A 919 18.09 -0.12 -37.41
C LEU A 919 17.63 -1.47 -37.96
N ASP A 920 17.83 -2.54 -37.18
CA ASP A 920 17.39 -3.90 -37.51
C ASP A 920 15.84 -3.99 -37.61
N PRO A 921 15.26 -4.30 -38.79
CA PRO A 921 13.80 -4.26 -38.98
C PRO A 921 12.99 -5.35 -38.25
N TRP A 922 13.64 -6.25 -37.51
CA TRP A 922 12.99 -7.43 -36.90
C TRP A 922 12.42 -7.18 -35.48
N LEU A 923 12.86 -6.13 -34.78
CA LEU A 923 12.36 -5.79 -33.44
C LEU A 923 11.06 -4.96 -33.42
N ALA A 924 10.61 -4.46 -34.57
CA ALA A 924 9.47 -3.56 -34.65
C ALA A 924 8.09 -4.26 -34.57
N SER A 925 7.99 -5.55 -34.89
CA SER A 925 6.70 -6.19 -35.22
C SER A 925 5.89 -6.80 -34.05
N THR A 926 6.48 -6.95 -32.86
CA THR A 926 5.82 -7.59 -31.70
C THR A 926 5.64 -6.70 -30.48
N ALA A 927 6.11 -5.44 -30.53
CA ALA A 927 5.98 -4.47 -29.44
C ALA A 927 4.84 -3.45 -29.65
N GLU A 928 4.41 -3.20 -30.89
CA GLU A 928 3.54 -2.06 -31.24
C GLU A 928 2.05 -2.20 -30.82
N GLN A 929 1.59 -3.36 -30.33
CA GLN A 929 0.16 -3.57 -29.98
C GLN A 929 -0.17 -3.54 -28.48
N ASN A 930 0.82 -3.75 -27.59
CA ASN A 930 0.60 -3.78 -26.13
C ASN A 930 1.33 -2.63 -25.39
N ALA A 931 1.90 -1.66 -26.13
CA ALA A 931 2.69 -0.58 -25.55
C ALA A 931 1.88 0.38 -24.65
N LEU A 932 0.57 0.55 -24.90
CA LEU A 932 -0.28 1.44 -24.11
C LEU A 932 -0.68 0.84 -22.74
N GLU A 933 -0.77 -0.49 -22.62
CA GLU A 933 -1.13 -1.17 -21.36
C GLU A 933 0.02 -1.14 -20.33
N ASN A 934 1.26 -0.91 -20.77
CA ASN A 934 2.47 -0.93 -19.93
C ASN A 934 3.14 0.44 -19.78
N PHE A 935 2.55 1.53 -20.31
CA PHE A 935 3.21 2.83 -20.34
C PHE A 935 3.19 3.58 -18.99
N GLU A 936 2.24 3.27 -18.12
CA GLU A 936 2.14 3.90 -16.80
C GLU A 936 2.74 3.02 -15.70
N LEU A 937 3.56 3.66 -14.87
CA LEU A 937 4.32 3.14 -13.72
C LEU A 937 5.53 2.22 -13.99
N ASP A 938 5.39 1.15 -14.78
CA ASP A 938 6.53 0.27 -15.06
C ASP A 938 7.61 0.99 -15.89
N PHE A 939 7.23 2.06 -16.61
CA PHE A 939 8.15 3.03 -17.18
C PHE A 939 9.19 3.49 -16.16
N TRP A 940 8.82 4.07 -15.02
CA TRP A 940 9.80 4.59 -14.04
C TRP A 940 10.64 3.50 -13.36
N LEU A 941 10.08 2.30 -13.17
CA LEU A 941 10.81 1.16 -12.60
C LEU A 941 11.91 0.67 -13.55
N HIS A 942 11.64 0.65 -14.86
CA HIS A 942 12.57 0.18 -15.90
C HIS A 942 13.29 1.31 -16.66
N LEU A 943 13.00 2.59 -16.38
CA LEU A 943 13.62 3.73 -17.08
C LEU A 943 15.13 3.79 -16.82
N SER A 944 15.55 3.39 -15.63
CA SER A 944 16.96 3.23 -15.28
C SER A 944 17.69 2.15 -16.09
N GLU A 945 16.93 1.23 -16.72
CA GLU A 945 17.42 0.15 -17.59
C GLU A 945 17.25 0.45 -19.08
N HIS A 946 16.63 1.59 -19.45
CA HIS A 946 16.36 1.93 -20.85
C HIS A 946 17.67 2.05 -21.65
N PRO A 947 17.82 1.41 -22.82
CA PRO A 947 19.09 1.35 -23.54
C PRO A 947 19.72 2.72 -23.85
N GLU A 948 18.89 3.72 -24.12
CA GLU A 948 19.33 5.10 -24.39
C GLU A 948 19.76 5.87 -23.13
N LEU A 949 19.35 5.42 -21.94
CA LEU A 949 19.76 6.01 -20.66
C LEU A 949 21.04 5.38 -20.11
N VAL A 950 21.39 4.15 -20.51
CA VAL A 950 22.72 3.56 -20.28
C VAL A 950 23.75 4.18 -21.26
N GLY A 951 24.30 5.34 -20.89
CA GLY A 951 25.34 5.99 -21.69
C GLY A 951 26.61 5.14 -21.79
N ASN A 952 27.22 5.09 -22.98
CA ASN A 952 28.50 4.41 -23.25
C ASN A 952 29.66 5.00 -22.42
N ALA A 953 29.82 4.52 -21.18
CA ALA A 953 30.90 4.87 -20.28
C ALA A 953 32.18 4.05 -20.54
N THR A 954 32.62 3.98 -21.79
CA THR A 954 33.82 3.26 -22.24
C THR A 954 34.69 4.08 -23.21
N ALA A 955 34.66 5.42 -23.09
CA ALA A 955 35.46 6.32 -23.88
C ALA A 955 35.99 7.53 -23.09
N THR A 956 36.86 7.30 -22.09
CA THR A 956 38.12 8.05 -21.81
C THR A 956 38.72 7.64 -20.46
N ALA A 957 40.05 7.46 -20.45
CA ALA A 957 40.92 7.05 -19.32
C ALA A 957 40.73 5.60 -18.83
#